data_AF-A0ABD5KQ55-F1
#
_entry.id   AF-A0ABD5KQ55-F1
#
_cell.length_a   1.000
_cell.length_b   1.000
_cell.length_c   1.000
_cell.angle_alpha   90.00
_cell.angle_beta   90.00
_cell.angle_gamma   90.00
#
_symmetry.space_group_name_H-M   'P 1'
#
loop_
_entity.id
_entity.type
_entity.pdbx_description
1 polymer ?
#
loop_
_entity_poly.entity_id
_entity_poly.type
_entity_poly.pdbx_seq_one_letter_code
_entity_poly.pdbx_strand_id
1 'polypeptide(L)'
;MSNLENLGDVDLTTNVPANKDVLAYDSTLSKWVPKSLEKLDNPSCASSYVIELDRWEIKNDGTEPLKTTVGINNALLWAKGNNYREVILPEGSYLIDKNSSIKFLSNTHYKLYGCLFIKESNNLTGYEILTCNGIKNTVIEGATVKGERETHDYSINSTHEWGYGILIKNLCYNISIINCESFECTGDGLAISADFSALGGAQHNKTNGGHFSKGDIDANGNVDNTKISYVAVNKFFDVTTPLAKEVGYIFYSGDGYGGYGPGLNLNKVPIKVHFYDSNQIYLGNRSYRTYEYIYTDAMPLGTKFVRFSFLGNFDAMDGNLHYISCAKTPQYITFRGCNTHKNRRLGASVMGGRFITYENCEIHNNSNKLIVSKGCNPGYGIDVEDGYMNNQRILVRSCNFHDNRAGDFICVSTRGVTLENNKFEKLVYFNGQGDDYLSQGNLYHGPIRGKSITSGIEKDGTFCTFKNDSVFGTQVGLDGGNTTLENCVFTKTSLQLSGETVKVINCKLTYEQEVTTMSALTLSGKHVEIHGSLFDIRSGNAYGGFLAPNDYLLISNSQFFTAETAGGILGSFKEVIIKDSQFIHTGDKFNYTRVYATEQMRIEHNTFKNHSFRILGGDYFNNILAVDKGYITHYFKNNKVIWKRSSNTNVHELLGPGIGIGLIPSLEVSNNRLEIIDQNVSLGSLYNMRIFVENHLTFLNNTIVTIKASGSNTNGTITLDYAYRSGTSVSRPKTTIISQNNTGINSDILFTANLNNQLEKLSGNIPLASFASSHPISGTYQLGELIYNSTPVAGGYLGWVCTAAGRATNRPWAPSTNYVKDTIIYSQGHVYQAQNNGTSNTDAPDFPKVSGGIILDNNISWKEIGLLATFKQFGSIQQ
;
A
#
# COMPACT_ATOMS: atom_id res chain seq x y z
N MET A 1 -33.26 43.61 -14.63
CA MET A 1 -33.28 44.66 -13.60
C MET A 1 -33.94 44.07 -12.38
N SER A 2 -33.13 43.61 -11.43
CA SER A 2 -33.55 42.95 -10.19
C SER A 2 -33.60 43.97 -9.06
N ASN A 3 -34.70 43.93 -8.29
CA ASN A 3 -35.09 44.83 -7.19
C ASN A 3 -33.94 45.18 -6.23
N LEU A 4 -33.52 46.46 -6.25
CA LEU A 4 -32.64 47.09 -5.26
C LEU A 4 -33.39 47.55 -4.00
N GLU A 5 -34.70 47.35 -3.94
CA GLU A 5 -35.58 47.86 -2.87
C GLU A 5 -35.43 47.15 -1.51
N ASN A 6 -34.61 46.09 -1.43
CA ASN A 6 -34.36 45.33 -0.19
C ASN A 6 -33.04 45.68 0.53
N LEU A 7 -32.28 46.68 0.06
CA LEU A 7 -31.02 47.12 0.69
C LEU A 7 -31.26 48.27 1.68
N GLY A 8 -32.13 48.06 2.68
CA GLY A 8 -32.50 49.10 3.66
C GLY A 8 -31.36 49.56 4.57
N ASP A 9 -30.25 48.82 4.60
CA ASP A 9 -29.01 49.09 5.33
C ASP A 9 -27.93 49.75 4.46
N VAL A 10 -28.18 49.98 3.16
CA VAL A 10 -27.27 50.69 2.25
C VAL A 10 -27.84 52.08 1.93
N ASP A 11 -27.06 53.13 2.18
CA ASP A 11 -27.44 54.48 1.80
C ASP A 11 -27.04 54.76 0.34
N LEU A 12 -28.03 54.72 -0.55
CA LEU A 12 -27.89 55.03 -1.97
C LEU A 12 -28.39 56.45 -2.31
N THR A 13 -28.92 57.20 -1.35
CA THR A 13 -29.53 58.52 -1.59
C THR A 13 -28.58 59.67 -1.29
N THR A 14 -27.63 59.49 -0.37
CA THR A 14 -26.62 60.51 -0.05
C THR A 14 -25.34 60.40 -0.88
N ASN A 15 -24.96 59.20 -1.32
CA ASN A 15 -23.83 58.94 -2.21
C ASN A 15 -24.19 57.87 -3.24
N VAL A 16 -24.33 58.27 -4.50
CA VAL A 16 -24.63 57.33 -5.60
C VAL A 16 -23.36 56.53 -5.93
N PRO A 17 -23.40 55.18 -5.98
CA PRO A 17 -22.23 54.36 -6.28
C PRO A 17 -21.65 54.67 -7.67
N ALA A 18 -20.34 54.90 -7.74
CA ALA A 18 -19.57 54.99 -8.98
C ALA A 18 -18.88 53.66 -9.33
N ASN A 19 -18.39 53.55 -10.56
CA ASN A 19 -17.61 52.38 -10.99
C ASN A 19 -16.36 52.23 -10.11
N LYS A 20 -16.16 51.05 -9.49
CA LYS A 20 -15.11 50.69 -8.51
C LYS A 20 -15.32 51.14 -7.05
N ASP A 21 -16.50 51.62 -6.68
CA ASP A 21 -16.83 51.82 -5.27
C ASP A 21 -17.04 50.47 -4.55
N VAL A 22 -16.64 50.40 -3.27
CA VAL A 22 -16.96 49.30 -2.36
C VAL A 22 -17.88 49.81 -1.25
N LEU A 23 -18.69 48.92 -0.67
CA LEU A 23 -19.50 49.26 0.49
C LEU A 23 -18.61 49.28 1.75
N ALA A 24 -18.61 50.41 2.45
CA ALA A 24 -17.98 50.57 3.75
C ALA A 24 -19.03 50.95 4.78
N TYR A 25 -18.96 50.37 5.99
CA TYR A 25 -19.92 50.68 7.05
C TYR A 25 -19.59 52.05 7.67
N ASP A 26 -20.54 52.98 7.61
CA ASP A 26 -20.46 54.28 8.27
C ASP A 26 -21.13 54.18 9.65
N SER A 27 -20.32 54.22 10.71
CA SER A 27 -20.80 54.10 12.09
C SER A 27 -21.63 55.29 12.57
N THR A 28 -21.50 56.45 11.93
CA THR A 28 -22.27 57.66 12.28
C THR A 28 -23.65 57.62 11.65
N LEU A 29 -23.76 57.07 10.43
CA LEU A 29 -25.04 56.88 9.74
C LEU A 29 -25.71 55.54 10.05
N SER A 30 -24.99 54.62 10.71
CA SER A 30 -25.40 53.22 10.94
C SER A 30 -25.83 52.50 9.66
N LYS A 31 -25.19 52.84 8.54
CA LYS A 31 -25.51 52.34 7.19
C LYS A 31 -24.24 52.05 6.41
N TRP A 32 -24.34 51.16 5.43
CA TRP A 32 -23.31 50.93 4.42
C TRP A 32 -23.37 52.03 3.37
N VAL A 33 -22.24 52.69 3.11
CA VAL A 33 -22.13 53.75 2.10
C VAL A 33 -21.15 53.32 1.00
N PRO A 34 -21.42 53.65 -0.27
CA PRO A 34 -20.44 53.49 -1.35
C PRO A 34 -19.21 54.36 -1.09
N LYS A 35 -18.02 53.78 -1.22
CA LYS A 35 -16.74 54.46 -1.02
C LYS A 35 -15.74 54.06 -2.10
N SER A 36 -15.14 55.05 -2.74
CA SER A 36 -14.13 54.85 -3.78
C SER A 36 -12.91 54.11 -3.24
N LEU A 37 -12.52 53.03 -3.93
CA LEU A 37 -11.31 52.25 -3.65
C LEU A 37 -10.05 53.14 -3.61
N GLU A 38 -10.00 54.19 -4.44
CA GLU A 38 -8.87 55.11 -4.57
C GLU A 38 -8.60 55.96 -3.30
N LYS A 39 -9.55 56.03 -2.36
CA LYS A 39 -9.35 56.71 -1.06
C LYS A 39 -8.97 55.76 0.08
N LEU A 40 -8.93 54.45 -0.14
CA LEU A 40 -8.40 53.46 0.80
C LEU A 40 -6.92 53.14 0.53
N ASP A 41 -6.47 53.37 -0.70
CA ASP A 41 -5.06 53.30 -1.10
C ASP A 41 -4.46 54.70 -1.12
N ASN A 42 -4.02 55.22 0.02
CA ASN A 42 -3.16 56.41 0.06
C ASN A 42 -1.76 56.04 -0.51
N PRO A 43 -1.32 56.56 -1.67
CA PRO A 43 -0.09 56.15 -2.33
C PRO A 43 1.15 56.91 -1.84
N SER A 44 1.23 57.20 -0.53
CA SER A 44 2.44 57.76 0.08
C SER A 44 3.02 56.90 1.21
N CYS A 45 2.59 55.64 1.32
CA CYS A 45 3.25 54.67 2.18
C CYS A 45 4.47 54.14 1.43
N ALA A 46 5.68 54.50 1.87
CA ALA A 46 6.89 53.87 1.36
C ALA A 46 6.74 52.35 1.51
N SER A 47 6.80 51.63 0.39
CA SER A 47 6.55 50.19 0.34
C SER A 47 7.55 49.39 1.17
N SER A 48 8.74 49.96 1.37
CA SER A 48 9.87 49.36 2.07
C SER A 48 10.50 50.34 3.07
N TYR A 49 10.96 49.81 4.20
CA TYR A 49 11.72 50.53 5.23
C TYR A 49 13.09 49.89 5.40
N VAL A 50 14.16 50.68 5.29
CA VAL A 50 15.52 50.25 5.67
C VAL A 50 15.78 50.70 7.10
N ILE A 51 16.13 49.77 7.98
CA ILE A 51 16.38 50.06 9.40
C ILE A 51 17.63 50.95 9.54
N GLU A 52 17.46 52.11 10.15
CA GLU A 52 18.54 53.05 10.46
C GLU A 52 19.24 52.62 11.76
N LEU A 53 20.41 51.98 11.66
CA LEU A 53 21.07 51.37 12.84
C LEU A 53 21.29 52.36 13.99
N ASP A 54 21.77 53.57 13.70
CA ASP A 54 22.05 54.61 14.70
C ASP A 54 20.79 55.06 15.45
N ARG A 55 19.66 55.19 14.74
CA ARG A 55 18.39 55.63 15.32
C ARG A 55 17.89 54.67 16.40
N TRP A 56 18.16 53.38 16.21
CA TRP A 56 17.68 52.31 17.07
C TRP A 56 18.77 51.74 17.98
N GLU A 57 19.95 52.35 18.01
CA GLU A 57 21.12 51.91 18.76
C GLU A 57 21.55 50.46 18.46
N ILE A 58 21.37 50.02 17.22
CA ILE A 58 21.68 48.65 16.77
C ILE A 58 23.18 48.56 16.43
N LYS A 59 23.87 47.52 16.91
CA LYS A 59 25.23 47.18 16.49
C LYS A 59 25.22 45.98 15.55
N ASN A 60 25.90 46.13 14.42
CA ASN A 60 26.04 45.10 13.38
C ASN A 60 27.49 44.57 13.26
N ASP A 61 28.27 44.69 14.34
CA ASP A 61 29.66 44.25 14.46
C ASP A 61 29.84 43.06 15.43
N GLY A 62 28.75 42.45 15.88
CA GLY A 62 28.75 41.33 16.82
C GLY A 62 28.89 41.75 18.29
N THR A 63 28.64 43.02 18.64
CA THR A 63 28.71 43.51 20.03
C THR A 63 27.35 43.98 20.58
N GLU A 64 27.32 44.38 21.86
CA GLU A 64 26.17 45.01 22.53
C GLU A 64 24.83 44.24 22.38
N PRO A 65 24.76 42.97 22.82
CA PRO A 65 23.66 42.07 22.46
C PRO A 65 22.27 42.57 22.89
N LEU A 66 22.18 43.13 24.11
CA LEU A 66 20.95 43.69 24.65
C LEU A 66 20.43 44.86 23.82
N LYS A 67 21.30 45.84 23.52
CA LYS A 67 20.93 47.03 22.73
C LYS A 67 20.53 46.64 21.31
N THR A 68 21.33 45.79 20.67
CA THR A 68 21.06 45.27 19.32
C THR A 68 19.70 44.57 19.25
N THR A 69 19.41 43.68 20.19
CA THR A 69 18.15 42.92 20.20
C THR A 69 16.94 43.82 20.46
N VAL A 70 17.05 44.76 21.40
CA VAL A 70 15.98 45.73 21.71
C VAL A 70 15.76 46.69 20.54
N GLY A 71 16.86 47.21 19.97
CA GLY A 71 16.85 48.13 18.84
C GLY A 71 16.17 47.55 17.62
N ILE A 72 16.54 46.32 17.22
CA ILE A 72 15.88 45.64 16.09
C ILE A 72 14.39 45.47 16.36
N ASN A 73 14.00 44.95 17.53
CA ASN A 73 12.59 44.74 17.86
C ASN A 73 11.78 46.06 17.86
N ASN A 74 12.35 47.15 18.39
CA ASN A 74 11.74 48.47 18.36
C ASN A 74 11.59 49.00 16.93
N ALA A 75 12.59 48.80 16.08
CA ALA A 75 12.52 49.15 14.67
C ALA A 75 11.41 48.38 13.93
N LEU A 76 11.26 47.07 14.19
CA LEU A 76 10.20 46.26 13.58
C LEU A 76 8.81 46.72 14.04
N LEU A 77 8.64 47.00 15.33
CA LEU A 77 7.37 47.52 15.90
C LEU A 77 7.02 48.88 15.30
N TRP A 78 8.01 49.78 15.19
CA TRP A 78 7.82 51.08 14.58
C TRP A 78 7.47 50.98 13.10
N ALA A 79 8.16 50.12 12.34
CA ALA A 79 7.89 49.90 10.93
C ALA A 79 6.43 49.45 10.72
N LYS A 80 5.97 48.49 11.53
CA LYS A 80 4.57 48.06 11.52
C LYS A 80 3.61 49.20 11.88
N GLY A 81 3.91 49.98 12.91
CA GLY A 81 3.09 51.13 13.32
C GLY A 81 2.97 52.21 12.24
N ASN A 82 3.92 52.24 11.29
CA ASN A 82 3.93 53.15 10.14
C ASN A 82 3.49 52.45 8.84
N ASN A 83 2.87 51.27 8.93
CA ASN A 83 2.29 50.51 7.82
C ASN A 83 3.30 50.05 6.73
N TYR A 84 4.58 49.97 7.05
CA TYR A 84 5.56 49.36 6.15
C TYR A 84 5.27 47.87 5.98
N ARG A 85 5.26 47.40 4.72
CA ARG A 85 5.01 46.00 4.37
C ARG A 85 6.28 45.24 4.03
N GLU A 86 7.35 45.94 3.71
CA GLU A 86 8.69 45.38 3.53
C GLU A 86 9.66 46.08 4.49
N VAL A 87 10.50 45.29 5.18
CA VAL A 87 11.52 45.80 6.10
C VAL A 87 12.85 45.16 5.75
N ILE A 88 13.88 45.99 5.60
CA ILE A 88 15.24 45.61 5.25
C ILE A 88 16.14 45.92 6.44
N LEU A 89 16.82 44.91 6.96
CA LEU A 89 17.91 45.11 7.91
C LEU A 89 19.22 45.21 7.11
N PRO A 90 20.06 46.25 7.32
CA PRO A 90 21.37 46.33 6.68
C PRO A 90 22.24 45.10 6.94
N GLU A 91 23.22 44.84 6.08
CA GLU A 91 24.14 43.72 6.26
C GLU A 91 24.99 43.89 7.54
N GLY A 92 25.39 42.76 8.14
CA GLY A 92 26.30 42.75 9.28
C GLY A 92 26.07 41.60 10.24
N SER A 93 26.83 41.61 11.35
CA SER A 93 26.78 40.61 12.41
C SER A 93 26.02 41.15 13.62
N TYR A 94 24.87 40.56 13.94
CA TYR A 94 23.99 40.98 15.01
C TYR A 94 24.07 39.97 16.16
N LEU A 95 24.71 40.36 17.27
CA LEU A 95 24.72 39.54 18.48
C LEU A 95 23.37 39.68 19.21
N ILE A 96 22.73 38.56 19.49
CA ILE A 96 21.40 38.48 20.07
C ILE A 96 21.49 38.10 21.55
N ASP A 97 20.86 38.93 22.38
CA ASP A 97 20.81 38.80 23.84
C ASP A 97 20.37 37.41 24.27
N LYS A 98 21.09 36.83 25.24
CA LYS A 98 20.82 35.47 25.70
C LYS A 98 19.40 35.28 26.21
N ASN A 99 18.79 36.31 26.80
CA ASN A 99 17.44 36.25 27.40
C ASN A 99 16.32 36.71 26.45
N SER A 100 16.64 36.99 25.18
CA SER A 100 15.68 37.53 24.22
C SER A 100 15.87 36.95 22.82
N SER A 101 15.01 37.39 21.89
CA SER A 101 14.98 36.99 20.49
C SER A 101 14.47 38.14 19.60
N ILE A 102 14.70 38.04 18.30
CA ILE A 102 14.06 38.93 17.30
C ILE A 102 12.64 38.43 17.03
N LYS A 103 11.66 39.29 17.23
CA LYS A 103 10.23 38.96 17.15
C LYS A 103 9.61 39.59 15.91
N PHE A 104 9.32 38.75 14.92
CA PHE A 104 8.68 39.20 13.69
C PHE A 104 7.19 39.48 13.88
N LEU A 105 6.62 40.24 12.95
CA LEU A 105 5.24 40.70 13.01
C LEU A 105 4.47 40.33 11.73
N SER A 106 3.14 40.25 11.86
CA SER A 106 2.22 39.92 10.76
C SER A 106 2.30 40.91 9.59
N ASN A 107 1.91 40.44 8.41
CA ASN A 107 1.72 41.23 7.18
C ASN A 107 2.99 41.98 6.73
N THR A 108 4.16 41.37 6.93
CA THR A 108 5.46 42.01 6.66
C THR A 108 6.41 41.03 5.95
N HIS A 109 7.16 41.53 4.97
CA HIS A 109 8.27 40.84 4.32
C HIS A 109 9.59 41.39 4.86
N TYR A 110 10.37 40.54 5.52
CA TYR A 110 11.68 40.88 6.06
C TYR A 110 12.78 40.39 5.11
N LYS A 111 13.59 41.32 4.60
CA LYS A 111 14.77 41.04 3.78
C LYS A 111 16.03 41.18 4.63
N LEU A 112 16.73 40.07 4.80
CA LEU A 112 17.82 39.90 5.77
C LEU A 112 19.10 39.34 5.11
N TYR A 113 19.24 39.48 3.80
CA TYR A 113 20.44 39.09 3.07
C TYR A 113 21.69 39.75 3.68
N GLY A 114 22.76 38.97 3.85
CA GLY A 114 24.00 39.44 4.47
C GLY A 114 23.92 39.69 5.99
N CYS A 115 22.77 39.40 6.63
CA CYS A 115 22.63 39.47 8.08
C CYS A 115 23.01 38.14 8.73
N LEU A 116 23.99 38.17 9.62
CA LEU A 116 24.37 37.06 10.50
C LEU A 116 23.86 37.32 11.91
N PHE A 117 22.88 36.55 12.37
CA PHE A 117 22.34 36.59 13.73
C PHE A 117 23.06 35.56 14.60
N ILE A 118 23.75 36.01 15.64
CA ILE A 118 24.58 35.16 16.51
C ILE A 118 23.96 35.14 17.90
N LYS A 119 23.72 33.95 18.47
CA LYS A 119 23.29 33.88 19.87
C LYS A 119 24.47 34.16 20.81
N GLU A 120 24.26 35.03 21.80
CA GLU A 120 25.20 35.25 22.89
C GLU A 120 25.48 33.94 23.66
N SER A 121 26.75 33.62 23.89
CA SER A 121 27.17 32.45 24.68
C SER A 121 26.50 32.44 26.05
N ASN A 122 25.93 31.31 26.44
CA ASN A 122 25.12 31.19 27.64
C ASN A 122 25.12 29.75 28.18
N ASN A 123 24.35 29.51 29.24
CA ASN A 123 24.15 28.20 29.87
C ASN A 123 22.67 27.78 29.92
N LEU A 124 21.80 28.43 29.15
CA LEU A 124 20.36 28.22 29.19
C LEU A 124 19.99 26.81 28.71
N THR A 125 18.91 26.27 29.25
CA THR A 125 18.31 25.03 28.75
C THR A 125 17.70 25.21 27.35
N GLY A 126 17.21 26.41 27.06
CA GLY A 126 16.63 26.76 25.78
C GLY A 126 16.66 28.26 25.50
N TYR A 127 16.60 28.60 24.23
CA TYR A 127 16.58 29.97 23.72
C TYR A 127 15.97 30.02 22.32
N GLU A 128 15.69 31.22 21.86
CA GLU A 128 15.23 31.49 20.50
C GLU A 128 16.09 32.62 19.92
N ILE A 129 16.46 32.55 18.62
CA ILE A 129 17.17 33.64 17.95
C ILE A 129 16.17 34.47 17.13
N LEU A 130 15.46 33.81 16.22
CA LEU A 130 14.45 34.40 15.34
C LEU A 130 13.08 33.76 15.63
N THR A 131 12.07 34.55 15.98
CA THR A 131 10.77 34.04 16.44
C THR A 131 9.59 34.62 15.64
N CYS A 132 8.72 33.74 15.14
CA CYS A 132 7.35 34.02 14.73
C CYS A 132 6.40 33.41 15.78
N ASN A 133 5.53 34.22 16.39
CA ASN A 133 4.63 33.75 17.45
C ASN A 133 3.20 34.28 17.24
N GLY A 134 2.28 33.43 16.78
CA GLY A 134 0.88 33.82 16.57
C GLY A 134 0.69 34.91 15.49
N ILE A 135 1.65 35.06 14.59
CA ILE A 135 1.62 36.05 13.50
C ILE A 135 1.14 35.45 12.18
N LYS A 136 0.75 36.30 11.24
CA LYS A 136 0.18 35.84 9.96
C LYS A 136 0.75 36.59 8.76
N ASN A 137 0.83 35.92 7.61
CA ASN A 137 1.21 36.53 6.33
C ASN A 137 2.58 37.21 6.39
N THR A 138 3.61 36.46 6.77
CA THR A 138 4.95 36.99 6.98
C THR A 138 5.97 36.21 6.15
N VAL A 139 6.87 36.92 5.50
CA VAL A 139 8.00 36.34 4.75
C VAL A 139 9.29 36.76 5.44
N ILE A 140 10.20 35.81 5.68
CA ILE A 140 11.55 36.06 6.20
C ILE A 140 12.51 35.49 5.17
N GLU A 141 13.38 36.34 4.63
CA GLU A 141 14.21 35.99 3.48
C GLU A 141 15.67 36.35 3.70
N GLY A 142 16.57 35.38 3.46
CA GLY A 142 18.01 35.61 3.39
C GLY A 142 18.78 35.63 4.72
N ALA A 143 18.14 35.30 5.84
CA ALA A 143 18.78 35.34 7.16
C ALA A 143 19.79 34.21 7.35
N THR A 144 20.96 34.52 7.93
CA THR A 144 21.91 33.51 8.44
C THR A 144 21.86 33.50 9.96
N VAL A 145 21.63 32.35 10.57
CA VAL A 145 21.45 32.19 12.01
C VAL A 145 22.49 31.22 12.56
N LYS A 146 23.25 31.68 13.56
CA LYS A 146 24.27 30.90 14.24
C LYS A 146 23.96 30.82 15.74
N GLY A 147 23.73 29.62 16.23
CA GLY A 147 23.67 29.36 17.66
C GLY A 147 25.05 29.44 18.33
N GLU A 148 25.12 29.09 19.61
CA GLU A 148 26.33 29.18 20.41
C GLU A 148 26.93 27.81 20.75
N ARG A 149 26.56 26.74 20.03
CA ARG A 149 26.78 25.33 20.41
C ARG A 149 28.18 25.00 20.93
N GLU A 150 29.23 25.56 20.34
CA GLU A 150 30.63 25.30 20.73
C GLU A 150 31.13 26.21 21.86
N THR A 151 30.43 27.30 22.12
CA THR A 151 30.69 28.25 23.22
C THR A 151 29.71 28.10 24.39
N HIS A 152 28.72 27.21 24.26
CA HIS A 152 27.70 26.97 25.26
C HIS A 152 28.28 26.31 26.50
N ASP A 153 27.86 26.80 27.67
CA ASP A 153 28.20 26.20 28.96
C ASP A 153 27.19 25.10 29.32
N TYR A 154 27.59 23.85 29.08
CA TYR A 154 26.83 22.64 29.41
C TYR A 154 27.02 22.16 30.86
N SER A 155 27.55 22.99 31.77
CA SER A 155 27.79 22.59 33.17
C SER A 155 26.50 22.41 33.99
N ILE A 156 25.39 23.01 33.55
CA ILE A 156 24.08 22.80 34.17
C ILE A 156 23.55 21.41 33.81
N ASN A 157 23.05 20.67 34.79
CA ASN A 157 22.50 19.32 34.56
C ASN A 157 21.10 19.41 33.91
N SER A 158 21.08 19.56 32.59
CA SER A 158 19.90 19.73 31.75
C SER A 158 20.12 19.07 30.38
N THR A 159 19.06 18.90 29.60
CA THR A 159 19.16 18.37 28.24
C THR A 159 19.82 19.36 27.26
N HIS A 160 19.63 20.66 27.51
CA HIS A 160 20.05 21.76 26.63
C HIS A 160 19.57 21.57 25.18
N GLU A 161 18.35 21.07 25.00
CA GLU A 161 17.80 20.66 23.70
C GLU A 161 16.90 21.72 23.05
N TRP A 162 16.62 22.83 23.74
CA TRP A 162 15.60 23.80 23.32
C TRP A 162 16.18 25.13 22.83
N GLY A 163 17.41 25.12 22.31
CA GLY A 163 18.00 26.28 21.62
C GLY A 163 17.65 26.28 20.15
N TYR A 164 16.81 27.20 19.72
CA TYR A 164 16.27 27.25 18.36
C TYR A 164 16.85 28.39 17.54
N GLY A 165 17.18 28.09 16.28
CA GLY A 165 17.56 29.11 15.30
C GLY A 165 16.36 29.95 14.87
N ILE A 166 15.45 29.35 14.10
CA ILE A 166 14.20 29.97 13.65
C ILE A 166 13.01 29.20 14.22
N LEU A 167 12.23 29.82 15.10
CA LEU A 167 11.06 29.21 15.75
C LEU A 167 9.75 29.83 15.24
N ILE A 168 8.84 28.98 14.79
CA ILE A 168 7.47 29.34 14.38
C ILE A 168 6.49 28.66 15.33
N LYS A 169 5.74 29.43 16.13
CA LYS A 169 4.89 28.85 17.19
C LYS A 169 3.49 29.44 17.31
N ASN A 170 2.63 28.66 17.97
CA ASN A 170 1.24 28.99 18.26
C ASN A 170 0.40 29.19 16.98
N LEU A 171 -0.54 30.14 16.96
CA LEU A 171 -1.45 30.40 15.82
C LEU A 171 -0.77 31.08 14.62
N CYS A 172 0.48 30.73 14.32
CA CYS A 172 1.16 31.19 13.12
C CYS A 172 0.44 30.66 11.88
N TYR A 173 0.19 31.55 10.91
CA TYR A 173 -0.55 31.20 9.70
C TYR A 173 0.07 31.85 8.47
N ASN A 174 0.31 31.08 7.41
CA ASN A 174 0.88 31.60 6.16
C ASN A 174 2.23 32.31 6.39
N ILE A 175 3.23 31.52 6.78
CA ILE A 175 4.61 32.00 7.02
C ILE A 175 5.55 31.36 6.01
N SER A 176 6.40 32.17 5.39
CA SER A 176 7.44 31.70 4.46
C SER A 176 8.82 32.06 4.96
N ILE A 177 9.70 31.07 5.11
CA ILE A 177 11.12 31.22 5.40
C ILE A 177 11.86 30.85 4.12
N ILE A 178 12.58 31.79 3.52
CA ILE A 178 13.13 31.66 2.17
C ILE A 178 14.64 31.93 2.19
N ASN A 179 15.43 31.02 1.63
CA ASN A 179 16.88 31.17 1.48
C ASN A 179 17.59 31.50 2.81
N CYS A 180 17.13 30.92 3.92
CA CYS A 180 17.73 31.13 5.24
C CYS A 180 18.67 29.98 5.62
N GLU A 181 19.71 30.30 6.39
CA GLU A 181 20.66 29.33 6.94
C GLU A 181 20.54 29.29 8.47
N SER A 182 20.58 28.10 9.08
CA SER A 182 20.54 27.93 10.54
C SER A 182 21.49 26.83 11.00
N PHE A 183 22.47 27.17 11.84
CA PHE A 183 23.50 26.24 12.27
C PHE A 183 24.01 26.46 13.69
N GLU A 184 24.68 25.43 14.23
CA GLU A 184 25.30 25.44 15.56
C GLU A 184 24.34 25.85 16.69
N CYS A 185 23.05 25.52 16.59
CA CYS A 185 22.11 25.65 17.70
C CYS A 185 22.29 24.52 18.72
N THR A 186 22.02 24.76 20.02
CA THR A 186 22.02 23.69 21.04
C THR A 186 20.83 22.73 20.91
N GLY A 187 19.74 23.20 20.29
CA GLY A 187 18.59 22.41 19.86
C GLY A 187 18.53 22.28 18.33
N ASP A 188 17.47 22.84 17.75
CA ASP A 188 17.07 22.62 16.35
C ASP A 188 17.30 23.86 15.48
N GLY A 189 17.70 23.65 14.23
CA GLY A 189 17.93 24.76 13.30
C GLY A 189 16.63 25.50 12.94
N LEU A 190 15.61 24.74 12.50
CA LEU A 190 14.28 25.24 12.15
C LEU A 190 13.24 24.53 13.01
N ALA A 191 12.38 25.25 13.72
CA ALA A 191 11.44 24.64 14.66
C ALA A 191 10.02 25.15 14.45
N ILE A 192 9.07 24.22 14.46
CA ILE A 192 7.63 24.49 14.55
C ILE A 192 7.11 23.93 15.86
N SER A 193 6.32 24.71 16.60
CA SER A 193 5.76 24.29 17.88
C SER A 193 4.32 24.75 18.06
N ALA A 194 3.43 23.80 18.36
CA ALA A 194 2.09 24.10 18.83
C ALA A 194 2.07 24.31 20.36
N ASP A 195 1.05 25.03 20.83
CA ASP A 195 0.59 24.92 22.21
C ASP A 195 -0.53 23.86 22.26
N PHE A 196 -0.47 22.96 23.23
CA PHE A 196 -1.34 21.80 23.38
C PHE A 196 -2.55 22.03 24.29
N SER A 197 -3.00 23.28 24.41
CA SER A 197 -4.17 23.65 25.20
C SER A 197 -5.43 22.87 24.81
N ALA A 198 -6.26 22.56 25.81
CA ALA A 198 -7.50 21.80 25.66
C ALA A 198 -8.63 22.39 26.52
N LEU A 199 -9.88 22.18 26.11
CA LEU A 199 -11.06 22.55 26.90
C LEU A 199 -11.23 21.68 28.14
N GLY A 200 -10.68 20.47 28.11
CA GLY A 200 -10.64 19.55 29.23
C GLY A 200 -10.54 18.10 28.80
N GLY A 201 -10.30 17.24 29.79
CA GLY A 201 -10.23 15.78 29.59
C GLY A 201 -11.51 15.04 29.97
N ALA A 202 -11.73 13.89 29.32
CA ALA A 202 -12.66 12.84 29.69
C ALA A 202 -11.85 11.64 30.23
N GLN A 203 -12.16 11.17 31.44
CA GLN A 203 -11.43 10.07 32.10
C GLN A 203 -12.35 8.86 32.21
N HIS A 204 -11.80 7.69 31.94
CA HIS A 204 -12.46 6.42 32.20
C HIS A 204 -12.28 6.02 33.66
N ASN A 205 -13.36 5.89 34.43
CA ASN A 205 -13.29 5.46 35.83
C ASN A 205 -14.43 4.48 36.14
N LYS A 206 -14.09 3.21 36.36
CA LYS A 206 -15.02 2.08 36.53
C LYS A 206 -15.69 2.06 37.91
N THR A 207 -15.21 2.86 38.86
CA THR A 207 -15.67 2.88 40.27
C THR A 207 -15.92 4.26 40.88
N ASN A 208 -15.48 5.37 40.26
CA ASN A 208 -15.65 6.75 40.79
C ASN A 208 -16.37 7.71 39.82
N GLY A 209 -17.37 7.25 39.07
CA GLY A 209 -18.22 8.14 38.26
C GLY A 209 -17.52 8.75 37.03
N GLY A 210 -16.80 7.92 36.24
CA GLY A 210 -16.09 8.36 35.03
C GLY A 210 -16.96 9.06 33.98
N HIS A 211 -16.30 9.69 32.99
CA HIS A 211 -16.97 10.51 31.97
C HIS A 211 -17.51 9.72 30.77
N PHE A 212 -17.43 8.39 30.80
CA PHE A 212 -17.86 7.52 29.70
C PHE A 212 -18.98 6.59 30.17
N SER A 213 -19.85 6.19 29.24
CA SER A 213 -20.83 5.10 29.45
C SER A 213 -20.97 4.23 28.21
N LYS A 214 -21.44 3.00 28.43
CA LYS A 214 -21.84 2.07 27.37
C LYS A 214 -23.13 2.57 26.70
N GLY A 215 -23.12 2.72 25.37
CA GLY A 215 -24.25 3.25 24.61
C GLY A 215 -23.85 4.32 23.60
N ASP A 216 -24.80 4.69 22.73
CA ASP A 216 -24.70 5.82 21.79
C ASP A 216 -25.58 6.99 22.29
N ILE A 217 -25.52 8.16 21.67
CA ILE A 217 -26.43 9.29 21.97
C ILE A 217 -27.56 9.32 20.93
N ASP A 218 -28.80 9.29 21.40
CA ASP A 218 -30.01 9.20 20.58
C ASP A 218 -30.45 10.54 19.95
N ALA A 219 -31.58 10.53 19.25
CA ALA A 219 -32.15 11.72 18.60
C ALA A 219 -32.67 12.78 19.58
N ASN A 220 -32.79 12.46 20.87
CA ASN A 220 -33.20 13.36 21.94
C ASN A 220 -32.00 13.83 22.79
N GLY A 221 -30.78 13.39 22.48
CA GLY A 221 -29.58 13.71 23.24
C GLY A 221 -29.33 12.83 24.48
N ASN A 222 -30.12 11.78 24.68
CA ASN A 222 -29.99 10.83 25.79
C ASN A 222 -29.06 9.67 25.40
N VAL A 223 -28.46 9.00 26.40
CA VAL A 223 -27.66 7.80 26.14
C VAL A 223 -28.57 6.60 25.89
N ASP A 224 -28.52 6.03 24.69
CA ASP A 224 -29.14 4.76 24.33
C ASP A 224 -28.23 3.60 24.77
N ASN A 225 -28.46 3.10 25.98
CA ASN A 225 -27.72 1.99 26.57
C ASN A 225 -27.96 0.64 25.84
N THR A 226 -28.90 0.56 24.88
CA THR A 226 -29.10 -0.66 24.07
C THR A 226 -28.01 -0.81 22.99
N LYS A 227 -27.32 0.27 22.62
CA LYS A 227 -26.20 0.27 21.66
C LYS A 227 -24.89 -0.11 22.34
N ILE A 228 -24.81 -1.33 22.83
CA ILE A 228 -23.70 -1.82 23.65
C ILE A 228 -22.31 -1.84 22.98
N SER A 229 -22.25 -1.71 21.66
CA SER A 229 -21.00 -1.61 20.88
C SER A 229 -20.46 -0.18 20.77
N TYR A 230 -21.18 0.79 21.33
CA TYR A 230 -20.77 2.19 21.36
C TYR A 230 -20.35 2.62 22.76
N VAL A 231 -19.51 3.63 22.78
CA VAL A 231 -19.09 4.37 23.96
C VAL A 231 -19.55 5.81 23.81
N ALA A 232 -20.28 6.32 24.79
CA ALA A 232 -20.69 7.71 24.87
C ALA A 232 -19.83 8.46 25.89
N VAL A 233 -19.52 9.72 25.60
CA VAL A 233 -18.89 10.68 26.51
C VAL A 233 -20.00 11.52 27.15
N ASN A 234 -20.17 11.37 28.45
CA ASN A 234 -21.25 12.01 29.22
C ASN A 234 -20.94 13.45 29.62
N LYS A 235 -19.66 13.81 29.63
CA LYS A 235 -19.21 15.16 29.96
C LYS A 235 -19.53 16.12 28.82
N PHE A 236 -20.22 17.22 29.15
CA PHE A 236 -20.40 18.35 28.26
C PHE A 236 -19.13 19.22 28.25
N PHE A 237 -18.69 19.60 27.06
CA PHE A 237 -17.57 20.52 26.86
C PHE A 237 -18.08 21.84 26.30
N ASP A 238 -17.80 22.96 26.97
CA ASP A 238 -18.20 24.30 26.52
C ASP A 238 -17.27 24.77 25.40
N VAL A 239 -17.84 24.95 24.20
CA VAL A 239 -17.10 25.36 22.99
C VAL A 239 -17.15 26.88 22.76
N THR A 240 -17.72 27.63 23.70
CA THR A 240 -17.84 29.11 23.64
C THR A 240 -16.81 29.84 24.50
N THR A 241 -15.87 29.09 25.08
CA THR A 241 -14.76 29.61 25.89
C THR A 241 -13.90 30.59 25.09
N PRO A 242 -13.21 31.54 25.75
CA PRO A 242 -12.27 32.44 25.07
C PRO A 242 -11.22 31.67 24.25
N LEU A 243 -10.73 30.54 24.76
CA LEU A 243 -9.76 29.69 24.06
C LEU A 243 -10.33 29.11 22.75
N ALA A 244 -11.52 28.48 22.80
CA ALA A 244 -12.16 27.94 21.59
C ALA A 244 -12.43 29.03 20.55
N LYS A 245 -12.87 30.22 20.99
CA LYS A 245 -13.08 31.38 20.12
C LYS A 245 -11.79 31.92 19.51
N GLU A 246 -10.69 31.92 20.27
CA GLU A 246 -9.38 32.39 19.81
C GLU A 246 -8.83 31.49 18.69
N VAL A 247 -8.92 30.17 18.86
CA VAL A 247 -8.39 29.22 17.86
C VAL A 247 -9.37 28.97 16.71
N GLY A 248 -10.68 29.06 16.95
CA GLY A 248 -11.74 28.89 15.96
C GLY A 248 -12.13 27.43 15.64
N TYR A 249 -11.57 26.45 16.37
CA TYR A 249 -11.84 25.03 16.17
C TYR A 249 -11.61 24.22 17.46
N ILE A 250 -12.17 23.02 17.50
CA ILE A 250 -11.83 21.98 18.48
C ILE A 250 -11.49 20.68 17.75
N PHE A 251 -10.83 19.74 18.42
CA PHE A 251 -10.72 18.37 17.92
C PHE A 251 -10.65 17.36 19.05
N TYR A 252 -11.04 16.13 18.76
CA TYR A 252 -10.93 15.02 19.71
C TYR A 252 -9.56 14.35 19.57
N SER A 253 -8.83 14.23 20.68
CA SER A 253 -7.54 13.56 20.73
C SER A 253 -7.47 12.52 21.84
N GLY A 254 -6.51 11.61 21.71
CA GLY A 254 -6.18 10.66 22.76
C GLY A 254 -5.45 11.33 23.91
N ASP A 255 -4.76 10.54 24.71
CA ASP A 255 -3.87 11.01 25.77
C ASP A 255 -2.69 11.84 25.23
N GLY A 256 -1.76 12.23 26.10
CA GLY A 256 -0.56 12.99 25.71
C GLY A 256 0.35 12.27 24.70
N TYR A 257 0.11 10.98 24.41
CA TYR A 257 0.81 10.17 23.42
C TYR A 257 -0.08 9.78 22.21
N GLY A 258 -1.27 10.38 22.12
CA GLY A 258 -2.27 10.09 21.09
C GLY A 258 -2.97 8.74 21.23
N GLY A 259 -2.79 8.05 22.36
CA GLY A 259 -3.44 6.78 22.67
C GLY A 259 -4.89 6.95 23.13
N TYR A 260 -5.74 6.00 22.78
CA TYR A 260 -7.14 5.94 23.23
C TYR A 260 -7.39 4.80 24.21
N GLY A 261 -6.35 4.31 24.89
CA GLY A 261 -6.44 3.17 25.80
C GLY A 261 -6.59 1.80 25.09
N PRO A 262 -6.49 0.71 25.87
CA PRO A 262 -6.59 -0.65 25.34
C PRO A 262 -7.98 -0.91 24.72
N GLY A 263 -8.01 -1.66 23.61
CA GLY A 263 -9.26 -2.04 22.95
C GLY A 263 -9.95 -0.94 22.13
N LEU A 264 -9.33 0.25 22.01
CA LEU A 264 -9.82 1.35 21.17
C LEU A 264 -8.77 1.78 20.14
N ASN A 265 -9.21 1.88 18.88
CA ASN A 265 -8.44 2.50 17.81
C ASN A 265 -9.31 3.53 17.08
N LEU A 266 -9.42 4.72 17.66
CA LEU A 266 -10.27 5.78 17.11
C LEU A 266 -9.67 6.45 15.86
N ASN A 267 -8.46 6.08 15.45
CA ASN A 267 -7.85 6.60 14.23
C ASN A 267 -8.57 6.10 12.96
N LYS A 268 -9.32 5.00 13.06
CA LYS A 268 -10.04 4.36 11.96
C LYS A 268 -11.56 4.36 12.13
N VAL A 269 -12.07 4.87 13.25
CA VAL A 269 -13.51 4.91 13.57
C VAL A 269 -13.96 6.37 13.59
N PRO A 270 -15.03 6.73 12.84
CA PRO A 270 -15.63 8.05 12.98
C PRO A 270 -16.14 8.26 14.41
N ILE A 271 -15.80 9.41 14.98
CA ILE A 271 -16.43 9.91 16.20
C ILE A 271 -17.67 10.70 15.81
N LYS A 272 -18.77 10.53 16.54
CA LYS A 272 -19.92 11.42 16.46
C LYS A 272 -19.73 12.55 17.45
N VAL A 273 -19.96 13.78 16.98
CA VAL A 273 -19.96 15.00 17.78
C VAL A 273 -21.40 15.45 17.90
N HIS A 274 -21.89 15.48 19.12
CA HIS A 274 -23.26 15.80 19.48
C HIS A 274 -23.31 17.24 19.99
N PHE A 275 -24.16 18.07 19.39
CA PHE A 275 -24.24 19.51 19.64
C PHE A 275 -25.42 19.84 20.55
N TYR A 276 -25.23 20.79 21.47
CA TYR A 276 -26.24 21.22 22.42
C TYR A 276 -26.22 22.73 22.63
N ASP A 277 -27.38 23.33 22.88
CA ASP A 277 -27.52 24.75 23.19
C ASP A 277 -27.14 25.09 24.64
N SER A 278 -27.37 26.34 25.06
CA SER A 278 -27.08 26.79 26.43
C SER A 278 -27.90 26.13 27.53
N ASN A 279 -29.08 25.59 27.19
CA ASN A 279 -29.97 24.86 28.08
C ASN A 279 -29.77 23.34 27.98
N GLN A 280 -28.70 22.89 27.29
CA GLN A 280 -28.41 21.49 27.00
C GLN A 280 -29.50 20.79 26.16
N ILE A 281 -30.26 21.55 25.36
CA ILE A 281 -31.18 20.99 24.37
C ILE A 281 -30.35 20.52 23.17
N TYR A 282 -30.64 19.30 22.70
CA TYR A 282 -29.92 18.66 21.62
C TYR A 282 -30.21 19.32 20.27
N LEU A 283 -29.15 19.62 19.52
CA LEU A 283 -29.19 20.30 18.22
C LEU A 283 -28.82 19.36 17.04
N GLY A 284 -28.56 18.08 17.33
CA GLY A 284 -28.15 17.08 16.35
C GLY A 284 -26.68 16.67 16.48
N ASN A 285 -26.18 15.90 15.51
CA ASN A 285 -24.80 15.42 15.49
C ASN A 285 -24.20 15.41 14.08
N ARG A 286 -22.87 15.32 14.01
CA ARG A 286 -22.09 15.08 12.79
C ARG A 286 -20.96 14.11 13.11
N SER A 287 -20.50 13.37 12.10
CA SER A 287 -19.37 12.45 12.23
C SER A 287 -18.07 13.11 11.76
N TYR A 288 -16.99 12.89 12.49
CA TYR A 288 -15.63 13.39 12.19
C TYR A 288 -14.61 12.28 12.44
N ARG A 289 -13.37 12.45 11.96
CA ARG A 289 -12.22 11.65 12.44
C ARG A 289 -11.60 12.30 13.67
N THR A 290 -10.86 11.53 14.46
CA THR A 290 -9.99 12.12 15.49
C THR A 290 -8.95 13.03 14.87
N TYR A 291 -8.54 14.06 15.61
CA TYR A 291 -7.65 15.14 15.15
C TYR A 291 -8.14 15.93 13.93
N GLU A 292 -9.35 15.68 13.43
CA GLU A 292 -9.99 16.56 12.44
C GLU A 292 -10.52 17.81 13.15
N TYR A 293 -10.30 18.98 12.55
CA TYR A 293 -10.76 20.24 13.13
C TYR A 293 -12.27 20.40 12.91
N ILE A 294 -12.98 20.53 14.02
CA ILE A 294 -14.38 20.89 14.07
C ILE A 294 -14.43 22.39 14.25
N TYR A 295 -14.58 23.12 13.15
CA TYR A 295 -14.61 24.58 13.17
C TYR A 295 -15.87 25.09 13.87
N THR A 296 -15.70 26.09 14.74
CA THR A 296 -16.78 26.61 15.59
C THR A 296 -17.86 27.34 14.81
N ASP A 297 -17.50 27.93 13.66
CA ASP A 297 -18.43 28.61 12.75
C ASP A 297 -19.27 27.64 11.89
N ALA A 298 -18.81 26.40 11.72
CA ALA A 298 -19.53 25.35 11.02
C ALA A 298 -20.54 24.60 11.90
N MET A 299 -20.53 24.81 13.22
CA MET A 299 -21.45 24.16 14.17
C MET A 299 -22.90 24.67 14.00
N PRO A 300 -23.92 23.88 14.41
CA PRO A 300 -25.31 24.37 14.44
C PRO A 300 -25.43 25.69 15.22
N LEU A 301 -26.24 26.63 14.72
CA LEU A 301 -26.47 27.91 15.37
C LEU A 301 -26.98 27.71 16.81
N GLY A 302 -26.41 28.45 17.76
CA GLY A 302 -26.75 28.33 19.18
C GLY A 302 -26.00 27.24 19.95
N THR A 303 -25.12 26.48 19.29
CA THR A 303 -24.27 25.48 19.98
C THR A 303 -23.44 26.14 21.08
N LYS A 304 -23.59 25.65 22.31
CA LYS A 304 -22.75 25.99 23.46
C LYS A 304 -21.91 24.82 23.93
N PHE A 305 -22.48 23.61 23.93
CA PHE A 305 -21.81 22.43 24.44
C PHE A 305 -21.72 21.32 23.39
N VAL A 306 -20.69 20.48 23.53
CA VAL A 306 -20.56 19.25 22.77
C VAL A 306 -20.38 18.02 23.66
N ARG A 307 -20.84 16.87 23.17
CA ARG A 307 -20.54 15.52 23.66
C ARG A 307 -20.10 14.64 22.48
N PHE A 308 -19.62 13.44 22.78
CA PHE A 308 -19.07 12.54 21.76
C PHE A 308 -19.59 11.11 21.93
N SER A 309 -19.67 10.36 20.85
CA SER A 309 -19.82 8.91 20.90
C SER A 309 -19.03 8.24 19.76
N PHE A 310 -18.69 6.97 19.91
CA PHE A 310 -17.93 6.21 18.91
C PHE A 310 -18.09 4.70 19.11
N LEU A 311 -17.80 3.93 18.07
CA LEU A 311 -17.73 2.47 18.17
C LEU A 311 -16.54 2.07 19.04
N GLY A 312 -16.75 1.22 20.04
CA GLY A 312 -15.69 0.83 20.96
C GLY A 312 -16.14 -0.14 22.04
N ASN A 313 -15.20 -0.90 22.59
CA ASN A 313 -15.47 -1.79 23.71
C ASN A 313 -15.28 -1.05 25.04
N PHE A 314 -16.38 -0.52 25.60
CA PHE A 314 -16.39 0.18 26.89
C PHE A 314 -15.69 -0.61 27.99
N ASP A 315 -15.92 -1.93 28.08
CA ASP A 315 -15.46 -2.77 29.17
C ASP A 315 -13.94 -3.02 29.13
N ALA A 316 -13.30 -2.78 27.97
CA ALA A 316 -11.86 -2.92 27.74
C ALA A 316 -11.08 -1.61 27.98
N MET A 317 -11.77 -0.47 28.09
CA MET A 317 -11.12 0.81 28.39
C MET A 317 -10.65 0.77 29.86
N ASP A 318 -9.36 0.90 30.14
CA ASP A 318 -8.85 1.02 31.52
C ASP A 318 -7.92 2.23 31.64
N GLY A 319 -8.05 2.98 32.75
CA GLY A 319 -7.16 4.10 33.11
C GLY A 319 -7.01 5.24 32.08
N ASN A 320 -7.92 5.35 31.12
CA ASN A 320 -7.68 6.11 29.90
C ASN A 320 -8.19 7.57 29.95
N LEU A 321 -7.51 8.48 29.25
CA LEU A 321 -7.76 9.91 29.22
C LEU A 321 -7.84 10.42 27.78
N HIS A 322 -8.97 11.01 27.40
CA HIS A 322 -9.16 11.65 26.10
C HIS A 322 -9.31 13.16 26.28
N TYR A 323 -8.96 13.96 25.28
CA TYR A 323 -9.05 15.42 25.34
C TYR A 323 -9.91 16.00 24.24
N ILE A 324 -10.59 17.10 24.57
CA ILE A 324 -11.17 18.01 23.58
C ILE A 324 -10.21 19.18 23.44
N SER A 325 -9.38 19.08 22.42
CA SER A 325 -8.20 19.91 22.22
C SER A 325 -8.54 21.19 21.45
N CYS A 326 -7.90 22.28 21.87
CA CYS A 326 -7.92 23.61 21.24
C CYS A 326 -6.47 24.05 20.99
N ALA A 327 -5.65 23.15 20.46
CA ALA A 327 -4.22 23.38 20.31
C ALA A 327 -3.96 24.55 19.33
N LYS A 328 -3.16 25.53 19.75
CA LYS A 328 -2.71 26.64 18.89
C LYS A 328 -1.67 26.11 17.92
N THR A 329 -2.13 25.73 16.74
CA THR A 329 -1.32 24.95 15.79
C THR A 329 -0.88 25.82 14.62
N PRO A 330 0.43 25.93 14.35
CA PRO A 330 0.95 26.58 13.16
C PRO A 330 0.42 25.93 11.88
N GLN A 331 0.00 26.76 10.92
CA GLN A 331 -0.63 26.32 9.68
C GLN A 331 -0.06 27.04 8.44
N TYR A 332 0.09 26.31 7.33
CA TYR A 332 0.59 26.87 6.05
C TYR A 332 1.97 27.51 6.21
N ILE A 333 2.93 26.68 6.64
CA ILE A 333 4.31 27.12 6.88
C ILE A 333 5.19 26.55 5.78
N THR A 334 5.99 27.39 5.13
CA THR A 334 6.91 26.97 4.06
C THR A 334 8.33 27.35 4.41
N PHE A 335 9.24 26.39 4.33
CA PHE A 335 10.68 26.59 4.28
C PHE A 335 11.14 26.30 2.85
N ARG A 336 11.75 27.28 2.17
CA ARG A 336 12.19 27.15 0.79
C ARG A 336 13.64 27.54 0.63
N GLY A 337 14.48 26.69 0.04
CA GLY A 337 15.88 27.04 -0.22
C GLY A 337 16.71 27.17 1.06
N CYS A 338 16.23 26.63 2.18
CA CYS A 338 16.90 26.79 3.46
C CYS A 338 18.04 25.77 3.64
N ASN A 339 19.08 26.17 4.36
CA ASN A 339 20.19 25.30 4.72
C ASN A 339 20.26 25.12 6.25
N THR A 340 20.26 23.88 6.74
CA THR A 340 20.35 23.61 8.18
C THR A 340 21.40 22.55 8.49
N HIS A 341 22.39 22.92 9.30
CA HIS A 341 23.53 22.05 9.56
C HIS A 341 24.21 22.27 10.90
N LYS A 342 24.97 21.27 11.35
CA LYS A 342 25.78 21.34 12.59
C LYS A 342 24.99 21.75 13.84
N ASN A 343 23.66 21.69 13.82
CA ASN A 343 22.86 21.85 15.01
C ASN A 343 23.10 20.66 15.94
N ARG A 344 23.03 20.87 17.24
CA ARG A 344 23.34 19.82 18.22
C ARG A 344 22.27 18.73 18.21
N ARG A 345 21.02 19.04 17.87
CA ARG A 345 19.91 18.09 17.90
C ARG A 345 19.34 17.79 16.51
N LEU A 346 18.57 18.68 15.91
CA LEU A 346 17.89 18.44 14.63
C LEU A 346 18.21 19.50 13.59
N GLY A 347 18.14 19.12 12.31
CA GLY A 347 18.08 20.08 11.23
C GLY A 347 16.78 20.89 11.29
N ALA A 348 15.65 20.20 11.40
CA ALA A 348 14.36 20.80 11.66
C ALA A 348 13.42 19.92 12.51
N SER A 349 12.48 20.54 13.21
CA SER A 349 11.46 19.88 14.02
C SER A 349 10.04 20.41 13.76
N VAL A 350 9.05 19.51 13.81
CA VAL A 350 7.62 19.83 13.76
C VAL A 350 6.91 19.23 14.95
N MET A 351 6.75 20.03 16.02
CA MET A 351 6.13 19.67 17.29
C MET A 351 4.67 20.16 17.34
N GLY A 352 3.83 19.65 16.44
CA GLY A 352 2.47 20.12 16.21
C GLY A 352 2.40 21.16 15.10
N GLY A 353 1.98 20.76 13.91
CA GLY A 353 1.78 21.66 12.77
C GLY A 353 0.95 21.03 11.64
N ARG A 354 0.24 21.87 10.87
CA ARG A 354 -0.52 21.39 9.70
C ARG A 354 -0.17 22.15 8.42
N PHE A 355 -0.11 21.46 7.29
CA PHE A 355 0.27 22.06 6.00
C PHE A 355 1.67 22.68 6.06
N ILE A 356 2.64 21.86 6.43
CA ILE A 356 4.05 22.27 6.57
C ILE A 356 4.80 21.79 5.34
N THR A 357 5.53 22.69 4.69
CA THR A 357 6.30 22.39 3.48
C THR A 357 7.78 22.70 3.69
N TYR A 358 8.64 21.74 3.36
CA TYR A 358 10.06 21.92 3.13
C TYR A 358 10.33 21.71 1.64
N GLU A 359 10.89 22.71 0.96
CA GLU A 359 11.09 22.71 -0.48
C GLU A 359 12.50 23.17 -0.84
N ASN A 360 13.23 22.39 -1.64
CA ASN A 360 14.58 22.76 -2.10
C ASN A 360 15.55 23.06 -0.95
N CYS A 361 15.42 22.37 0.19
CA CYS A 361 16.27 22.59 1.35
C CYS A 361 17.48 21.64 1.35
N GLU A 362 18.57 22.10 1.96
CA GLU A 362 19.78 21.33 2.23
C GLU A 362 19.86 21.06 3.74
N ILE A 363 19.83 19.80 4.15
CA ILE A 363 19.64 19.40 5.56
C ILE A 363 20.70 18.37 5.92
N HIS A 364 21.77 18.83 6.59
CA HIS A 364 22.96 18.00 6.67
C HIS A 364 23.81 18.16 7.93
N ASN A 365 24.62 17.15 8.24
CA ASN A 365 25.62 17.18 9.32
C ASN A 365 25.04 17.59 10.70
N ASN A 366 23.75 17.33 10.94
CA ASN A 366 23.11 17.64 12.22
C ASN A 366 23.43 16.54 13.25
N SER A 367 23.60 16.98 14.49
CA SER A 367 23.88 16.14 15.67
C SER A 367 25.22 15.40 15.69
N ASN A 368 26.06 15.57 14.68
CA ASN A 368 27.43 15.04 14.72
C ASN A 368 28.28 15.75 15.77
N LYS A 369 29.25 15.03 16.33
CA LYS A 369 30.20 15.57 17.30
C LYS A 369 31.03 16.71 16.67
N LEU A 370 31.17 17.81 17.41
CA LEU A 370 32.09 18.92 17.14
C LEU A 370 33.21 18.94 18.20
N ILE A 371 33.94 20.05 18.36
CA ILE A 371 35.10 20.15 19.27
C ILE A 371 34.63 20.02 20.72
N VAL A 372 33.64 20.80 21.12
CA VAL A 372 33.10 20.83 22.49
C VAL A 372 31.85 19.96 22.60
N SER A 373 30.95 20.04 21.61
CA SER A 373 29.62 19.44 21.70
C SER A 373 29.54 18.03 21.07
N LYS A 374 29.11 17.03 21.85
CA LYS A 374 28.95 15.63 21.38
C LYS A 374 27.72 15.38 20.48
N GLY A 375 26.85 16.39 20.29
CA GLY A 375 25.54 16.22 19.66
C GLY A 375 24.49 15.63 20.61
N CYS A 376 23.24 15.52 20.18
CA CYS A 376 22.10 15.13 20.99
C CYS A 376 21.00 14.41 20.18
N ASN A 377 20.31 13.46 20.82
CA ASN A 377 19.20 12.72 20.21
C ASN A 377 17.97 13.64 20.03
N PRO A 378 17.08 13.37 19.06
CA PRO A 378 17.07 12.16 18.22
C PRO A 378 18.00 12.21 17.01
N GLY A 379 18.53 13.37 16.62
CA GLY A 379 19.66 13.46 15.70
C GLY A 379 19.34 13.29 14.21
N TYR A 380 18.08 13.53 13.82
CA TYR A 380 17.61 13.45 12.44
C TYR A 380 17.77 14.77 11.67
N GLY A 381 17.73 14.69 10.35
CA GLY A 381 17.56 15.85 9.48
C GLY A 381 16.25 16.59 9.77
N ILE A 382 15.11 15.92 9.56
CA ILE A 382 13.78 16.40 9.98
C ILE A 382 13.16 15.39 10.94
N ASP A 383 12.59 15.91 12.03
CA ASP A 383 11.78 15.15 12.98
C ASP A 383 10.36 15.73 13.12
N VAL A 384 9.35 14.90 12.89
CA VAL A 384 7.94 15.23 13.08
C VAL A 384 7.40 14.42 14.26
N GLU A 385 7.50 14.99 15.46
CA GLU A 385 7.18 14.37 16.76
C GLU A 385 6.26 15.28 17.60
N ASP A 386 5.88 14.87 18.83
CA ASP A 386 5.21 15.59 19.93
C ASP A 386 3.78 16.13 19.65
N GLY A 387 3.40 16.26 18.38
CA GLY A 387 2.05 16.57 17.94
C GLY A 387 1.19 15.35 17.64
N TYR A 388 1.80 14.17 17.51
CA TYR A 388 1.14 12.94 17.03
C TYR A 388 0.31 13.24 15.78
N MET A 389 -0.97 12.88 15.78
CA MET A 389 -1.86 13.14 14.64
C MET A 389 -2.30 14.59 14.51
N ASN A 390 -1.93 15.50 15.42
CA ASN A 390 -2.04 16.94 15.16
C ASN A 390 -0.99 17.38 14.13
N ASN A 391 0.10 16.63 13.96
CA ASN A 391 0.97 16.77 12.80
C ASN A 391 0.23 16.23 11.58
N GLN A 392 -0.11 17.12 10.64
CA GLN A 392 -0.85 16.73 9.44
C GLN A 392 -0.36 17.42 8.18
N ARG A 393 -0.43 16.73 7.04
CA ARG A 393 -0.14 17.33 5.72
C ARG A 393 1.27 17.93 5.69
N ILE A 394 2.27 17.07 5.91
CA ILE A 394 3.69 17.41 5.85
C ILE A 394 4.20 17.08 4.46
N LEU A 395 4.72 18.07 3.75
CA LEU A 395 5.32 17.94 2.43
C LEU A 395 6.82 18.22 2.53
N VAL A 396 7.64 17.27 2.10
CA VAL A 396 9.09 17.44 1.94
C VAL A 396 9.40 17.16 0.48
N ARG A 397 9.89 18.15 -0.26
CA ARG A 397 10.13 17.99 -1.69
C ARG A 397 11.41 18.62 -2.20
N SER A 398 12.06 17.92 -3.12
CA SER A 398 13.28 18.40 -3.80
C SER A 398 14.39 18.79 -2.83
N CYS A 399 14.41 18.20 -1.64
CA CYS A 399 15.42 18.43 -0.61
C CYS A 399 16.56 17.41 -0.72
N ASN A 400 17.75 17.82 -0.31
CA ASN A 400 18.93 16.96 -0.21
C ASN A 400 19.28 16.77 1.27
N PHE A 401 19.45 15.52 1.65
CA PHE A 401 19.78 15.12 3.01
C PHE A 401 21.06 14.28 3.01
N HIS A 402 22.02 14.65 3.85
CA HIS A 402 23.25 13.90 4.00
C HIS A 402 23.90 14.13 5.37
N ASP A 403 24.78 13.21 5.77
CA ASP A 403 25.59 13.34 6.99
C ASP A 403 24.84 13.50 8.33
N ASN A 404 23.51 13.51 8.41
CA ASN A 404 22.78 13.64 9.68
C ASN A 404 23.04 12.44 10.60
N ARG A 405 23.24 12.62 11.91
CA ARG A 405 23.78 11.54 12.75
C ARG A 405 22.93 10.26 12.76
N ALA A 406 21.63 10.37 13.00
CA ALA A 406 20.74 9.23 13.20
C ALA A 406 19.98 8.80 11.94
N GLY A 407 19.53 9.78 11.14
CA GLY A 407 18.75 9.56 9.93
C GLY A 407 18.38 10.89 9.28
N ASP A 408 17.72 10.84 8.14
CA ASP A 408 17.40 12.05 7.38
C ASP A 408 15.97 12.53 7.64
N PHE A 409 15.03 11.59 7.82
CA PHE A 409 13.64 11.91 8.09
C PHE A 409 13.04 10.90 9.08
N ILE A 410 12.30 11.42 10.06
CA ILE A 410 11.43 10.62 10.91
C ILE A 410 10.09 11.35 11.10
N CYS A 411 9.01 10.57 11.15
CA CYS A 411 7.73 11.05 11.63
C CYS A 411 7.14 10.06 12.63
N VAL A 412 6.46 10.56 13.66
CA VAL A 412 5.81 9.76 14.70
C VAL A 412 4.31 10.05 14.67
N SER A 413 3.50 9.04 14.36
CA SER A 413 2.04 9.10 14.39
C SER A 413 1.41 10.26 13.60
N THR A 414 2.02 10.66 12.49
CA THR A 414 1.62 11.81 11.65
C THR A 414 0.58 11.40 10.60
N ARG A 415 -0.34 12.31 10.21
CA ARG A 415 -1.32 12.04 9.14
C ARG A 415 -1.04 12.83 7.87
N GLY A 416 -0.87 12.16 6.74
CA GLY A 416 -0.59 12.83 5.47
C GLY A 416 0.85 13.30 5.40
N VAL A 417 1.77 12.39 5.12
CA VAL A 417 3.18 12.72 4.84
C VAL A 417 3.44 12.49 3.36
N THR A 418 4.03 13.46 2.70
CA THR A 418 4.37 13.40 1.29
C THR A 418 5.86 13.73 1.11
N LEU A 419 6.61 12.75 0.63
CA LEU A 419 8.03 12.88 0.29
C LEU A 419 8.15 12.85 -1.24
N GLU A 420 8.60 13.93 -1.87
CA GLU A 420 8.67 14.04 -3.33
C GLU A 420 10.05 14.46 -3.86
N ASN A 421 10.64 13.69 -4.76
CA ASN A 421 11.86 14.05 -5.48
C ASN A 421 13.06 14.44 -4.57
N ASN A 422 13.16 13.84 -3.38
CA ASN A 422 14.24 14.09 -2.45
C ASN A 422 15.40 13.11 -2.64
N LYS A 423 16.57 13.47 -2.12
CA LYS A 423 17.71 12.57 -1.96
C LYS A 423 17.96 12.33 -0.47
N PHE A 424 17.87 11.07 -0.05
CA PHE A 424 18.11 10.62 1.31
C PHE A 424 19.34 9.69 1.37
N GLU A 425 20.35 10.06 2.14
CA GLU A 425 21.55 9.24 2.34
C GLU A 425 21.47 8.30 3.54
N LYS A 426 20.60 8.60 4.50
CA LYS A 426 20.42 7.85 5.75
C LYS A 426 18.97 7.49 6.01
N LEU A 427 18.71 6.94 7.20
CA LEU A 427 17.43 6.34 7.57
C LEU A 427 16.25 7.29 7.35
N VAL A 428 15.22 6.78 6.68
CA VAL A 428 13.87 7.35 6.62
C VAL A 428 12.93 6.46 7.44
N TYR A 429 12.32 7.01 8.49
CA TYR A 429 11.55 6.24 9.46
C TYR A 429 10.11 6.75 9.65
N PHE A 430 9.15 5.93 9.25
CA PHE A 430 7.73 6.14 9.52
C PHE A 430 7.30 5.42 10.81
N ASN A 431 7.42 6.09 11.96
CA ASN A 431 7.17 5.52 13.27
C ASN A 431 5.75 5.85 13.80
N GLY A 432 5.32 5.12 14.83
CA GLY A 432 4.07 5.35 15.52
C GLY A 432 2.84 4.86 14.76
N GLN A 433 1.70 5.51 14.99
CA GLN A 433 0.41 5.12 14.46
C GLN A 433 -0.11 6.10 13.40
N GLY A 434 0.69 6.53 12.44
CA GLY A 434 0.27 7.52 11.43
C GLY A 434 -0.34 6.90 10.17
N ASP A 435 -0.97 7.71 9.32
CA ASP A 435 -1.64 7.29 8.09
C ASP A 435 -1.43 8.25 6.91
N ASP A 436 -1.80 7.81 5.71
CA ASP A 436 -1.68 8.54 4.44
C ASP A 436 -0.24 8.97 4.07
N TYR A 437 0.64 7.99 3.90
CA TYR A 437 2.03 8.23 3.48
C TYR A 437 2.20 8.04 1.97
N LEU A 438 2.74 9.06 1.31
CA LEU A 438 3.11 9.05 -0.10
C LEU A 438 4.61 9.36 -0.23
N SER A 439 5.33 8.46 -0.88
CA SER A 439 6.68 8.67 -1.38
C SER A 439 6.63 8.62 -2.90
N GLN A 440 7.25 9.59 -3.56
CA GLN A 440 7.30 9.63 -5.02
C GLN A 440 8.59 10.24 -5.56
N GLY A 441 9.23 9.54 -6.51
CA GLY A 441 10.39 10.04 -7.25
C GLY A 441 11.64 10.28 -6.40
N ASN A 442 11.70 9.73 -5.19
CA ASN A 442 12.83 9.91 -4.28
C ASN A 442 13.99 8.95 -4.60
N LEU A 443 15.18 9.38 -4.22
CA LEU A 443 16.41 8.58 -4.23
C LEU A 443 16.80 8.22 -2.79
N TYR A 444 16.85 6.93 -2.50
CA TYR A 444 17.22 6.41 -1.18
C TYR A 444 18.53 5.64 -1.24
N HIS A 445 19.55 6.13 -0.54
CA HIS A 445 20.77 5.37 -0.23
C HIS A 445 20.74 4.83 1.21
N GLY A 446 19.94 5.44 2.08
CA GLY A 446 19.69 4.98 3.43
C GLY A 446 18.50 4.00 3.54
N PRO A 447 18.41 3.24 4.65
CA PRO A 447 17.31 2.30 4.85
C PRO A 447 15.97 3.01 5.02
N ILE A 448 14.90 2.33 4.64
CA ILE A 448 13.52 2.75 4.89
C ILE A 448 12.95 1.82 5.95
N ARG A 449 12.47 2.40 7.05
CA ARG A 449 11.78 1.69 8.12
C ARG A 449 10.40 2.26 8.31
N GLY A 450 9.47 1.44 8.74
CA GLY A 450 8.22 1.96 9.22
C GLY A 450 7.27 0.89 9.70
N LYS A 451 6.29 1.34 10.48
CA LYS A 451 5.13 0.53 10.80
C LYS A 451 3.88 1.29 10.37
N SER A 452 3.13 0.74 9.43
CA SER A 452 1.80 1.19 9.07
C SER A 452 0.78 0.46 9.97
N ILE A 453 -0.31 1.11 10.37
CA ILE A 453 -1.13 0.74 11.54
C ILE A 453 -1.91 -0.56 11.31
N THR A 454 -1.28 -1.72 11.47
CA THR A 454 -1.96 -2.97 11.83
C THR A 454 -1.01 -3.90 12.60
N SER A 455 -0.90 -3.75 13.93
CA SER A 455 -0.42 -4.86 14.77
C SER A 455 -1.56 -5.59 15.48
N GLY A 456 -2.63 -5.88 14.76
CA GLY A 456 -3.70 -6.72 15.26
C GLY A 456 -4.84 -6.88 14.25
N ILE A 457 -4.87 -8.03 13.58
CA ILE A 457 -6.06 -8.79 13.14
C ILE A 457 -7.12 -8.10 12.23
N GLU A 458 -7.09 -6.80 11.95
CA GLU A 458 -8.27 -6.09 11.42
C GLU A 458 -8.09 -5.35 10.08
N LYS A 459 -9.16 -5.45 9.27
CA LYS A 459 -9.34 -5.00 7.89
C LYS A 459 -9.31 -3.47 7.76
N ASP A 460 -8.53 -3.00 6.78
CA ASP A 460 -8.48 -1.65 6.20
C ASP A 460 -7.80 -0.51 7.01
N GLY A 461 -7.12 0.39 6.29
CA GLY A 461 -7.01 1.79 6.72
C GLY A 461 -5.64 2.40 7.02
N THR A 462 -4.54 1.98 6.38
CA THR A 462 -3.31 2.79 6.36
C THR A 462 -2.64 2.58 5.02
N PHE A 463 -2.48 3.63 4.21
CA PHE A 463 -1.85 3.54 2.89
C PHE A 463 -0.44 4.09 2.98
N CYS A 464 0.54 3.23 2.76
CA CYS A 464 1.91 3.66 2.50
C CYS A 464 2.22 3.33 1.05
N THR A 465 2.45 4.38 0.26
CA THR A 465 2.62 4.22 -1.18
C THR A 465 3.88 4.86 -1.68
N PHE A 466 4.66 4.06 -2.39
CA PHE A 466 5.90 4.44 -3.03
C PHE A 466 5.68 4.39 -4.54
N LYS A 467 6.01 5.47 -5.23
CA LYS A 467 5.82 5.61 -6.68
C LYS A 467 7.08 6.11 -7.35
N ASN A 468 7.58 5.38 -8.35
CA ASN A 468 8.76 5.81 -9.11
C ASN A 468 10.01 6.07 -8.23
N ASP A 469 10.07 5.48 -7.04
CA ASP A 469 11.19 5.64 -6.13
C ASP A 469 12.35 4.72 -6.53
N SER A 470 13.59 5.18 -6.30
CA SER A 470 14.79 4.38 -6.51
C SER A 470 15.56 4.18 -5.21
N VAL A 471 15.85 2.93 -4.87
CA VAL A 471 16.46 2.53 -3.59
C VAL A 471 17.72 1.71 -3.83
N PHE A 472 18.84 2.09 -3.22
CA PHE A 472 20.16 1.55 -3.55
C PHE A 472 20.89 0.96 -2.33
N GLY A 473 21.32 -0.31 -2.43
CA GLY A 473 22.30 -0.92 -1.54
C GLY A 473 21.88 -1.05 -0.08
N THR A 474 20.57 -1.11 0.19
CA THR A 474 20.04 -0.95 1.55
C THR A 474 18.86 -1.88 1.82
N GLN A 475 18.09 -1.60 2.87
CA GLN A 475 16.89 -2.36 3.24
C GLN A 475 15.65 -1.46 3.28
N VAL A 476 14.55 -2.02 2.76
CA VAL A 476 13.20 -1.50 2.97
C VAL A 476 12.47 -2.46 3.91
N GLY A 477 11.98 -1.95 5.04
CA GLY A 477 11.19 -2.68 6.03
C GLY A 477 9.94 -1.89 6.40
N LEU A 478 8.77 -2.32 5.94
CA LEU A 478 7.50 -1.67 6.22
C LEU A 478 6.52 -2.69 6.79
N ASP A 479 6.12 -2.50 8.05
CA ASP A 479 5.29 -3.45 8.77
C ASP A 479 3.87 -2.95 9.01
N GLY A 480 2.85 -3.72 8.63
CA GLY A 480 1.44 -3.41 8.86
C GLY A 480 0.75 -2.53 7.79
N GLY A 481 -0.59 -2.56 7.77
CA GLY A 481 -1.52 -1.83 6.89
C GLY A 481 -1.46 -2.20 5.40
N ASN A 482 -1.84 -1.27 4.53
CA ASN A 482 -1.88 -1.44 3.08
C ASN A 482 -0.65 -0.76 2.45
N THR A 483 0.29 -1.56 1.95
CA THR A 483 1.48 -1.04 1.27
C THR A 483 1.36 -1.24 -0.23
N THR A 484 1.60 -0.18 -1.01
CA THR A 484 1.69 -0.27 -2.48
C THR A 484 3.02 0.28 -2.96
N LEU A 485 3.77 -0.56 -3.67
CA LEU A 485 4.95 -0.16 -4.42
C LEU A 485 4.58 -0.15 -5.90
N GLU A 486 4.75 0.99 -6.56
CA GLU A 486 4.40 1.17 -7.97
C GLU A 486 5.59 1.75 -8.73
N ASN A 487 6.00 1.09 -9.82
CA ASN A 487 7.08 1.56 -10.70
C ASN A 487 8.43 1.83 -9.96
N CYS A 488 8.66 1.17 -8.82
CA CYS A 488 9.86 1.40 -8.01
C CYS A 488 11.05 0.53 -8.47
N VAL A 489 12.26 1.04 -8.28
CA VAL A 489 13.51 0.34 -8.61
C VAL A 489 14.35 0.11 -7.35
N PHE A 490 14.56 -1.15 -7.01
CA PHE A 490 15.37 -1.60 -5.88
C PHE A 490 16.68 -2.20 -6.40
N THR A 491 17.80 -1.52 -6.21
CA THR A 491 19.12 -1.96 -6.67
C THR A 491 19.96 -2.48 -5.52
N LYS A 492 20.30 -3.77 -5.52
CA LYS A 492 21.02 -4.45 -4.41
C LYS A 492 20.34 -4.22 -3.07
N THR A 493 19.00 -4.31 -3.04
CA THR A 493 18.19 -3.90 -1.90
C THR A 493 17.31 -5.05 -1.44
N SER A 494 17.26 -5.30 -0.13
CA SER A 494 16.32 -6.27 0.46
C SER A 494 14.97 -5.60 0.74
N LEU A 495 13.88 -6.28 0.41
CA LEU A 495 12.52 -5.78 0.58
C LEU A 495 11.75 -6.64 1.57
N GLN A 496 11.31 -6.05 2.69
CA GLN A 496 10.53 -6.69 3.73
C GLN A 496 9.24 -5.90 3.96
N LEU A 497 8.12 -6.47 3.53
CA LEU A 497 6.80 -5.84 3.65
C LEU A 497 5.89 -6.75 4.44
N SER A 498 5.19 -6.21 5.42
CA SER A 498 4.07 -6.89 6.06
C SER A 498 2.84 -6.01 6.15
N GLY A 499 1.64 -6.58 6.25
CA GLY A 499 0.40 -5.81 6.31
C GLY A 499 -0.89 -6.58 6.04
N GLU A 500 -2.01 -5.87 5.93
CA GLU A 500 -3.28 -6.44 5.47
C GLU A 500 -3.25 -6.65 3.95
N THR A 501 -2.71 -5.66 3.22
CA THR A 501 -2.52 -5.72 1.77
C THR A 501 -1.10 -5.31 1.41
N VAL A 502 -0.44 -6.10 0.57
CA VAL A 502 0.89 -5.78 0.03
C VAL A 502 0.82 -5.88 -1.49
N LYS A 503 1.05 -4.76 -2.18
CA LYS A 503 1.04 -4.68 -3.64
C LYS A 503 2.41 -4.26 -4.17
N VAL A 504 2.93 -5.03 -5.12
CA VAL A 504 4.18 -4.74 -5.85
C VAL A 504 3.86 -4.73 -7.34
N ILE A 505 3.80 -3.53 -7.92
CA ILE A 505 3.28 -3.30 -9.27
C ILE A 505 4.37 -2.65 -10.11
N ASN A 506 4.70 -3.27 -11.24
CA ASN A 506 5.68 -2.78 -12.22
C ASN A 506 7.05 -2.43 -11.60
N CYS A 507 7.44 -3.13 -10.54
CA CYS A 507 8.68 -2.86 -9.83
C CYS A 507 9.83 -3.71 -10.37
N LYS A 508 11.05 -3.22 -10.20
CA LYS A 508 12.28 -3.98 -10.45
C LYS A 508 13.07 -4.13 -9.17
N LEU A 509 13.37 -5.35 -8.75
CA LEU A 509 14.24 -5.66 -7.63
C LEU A 509 15.46 -6.43 -8.14
N THR A 510 16.65 -5.94 -7.80
CA THR A 510 17.91 -6.66 -7.96
C THR A 510 18.53 -6.90 -6.58
N TYR A 511 19.07 -8.08 -6.35
CA TYR A 511 19.70 -8.42 -5.09
C TYR A 511 20.89 -9.37 -5.30
N GLU A 512 21.99 -9.04 -4.65
CA GLU A 512 23.24 -9.80 -4.70
C GLU A 512 24.04 -9.47 -3.43
N GLN A 513 24.10 -10.41 -2.49
CA GLN A 513 24.94 -10.33 -1.30
C GLN A 513 25.50 -11.70 -0.93
N GLU A 514 26.80 -11.73 -0.71
CA GLU A 514 27.49 -12.91 -0.17
C GLU A 514 27.33 -12.93 1.36
N VAL A 515 26.93 -14.09 1.92
CA VAL A 515 26.96 -14.36 3.38
C VAL A 515 26.09 -13.42 4.24
N THR A 516 24.76 -13.45 4.08
CA THR A 516 23.84 -12.69 4.97
C THR A 516 22.68 -13.56 5.44
N THR A 517 22.16 -13.33 6.65
CA THR A 517 20.94 -13.99 7.15
C THR A 517 19.66 -13.39 6.58
N MET A 518 19.75 -12.31 5.81
CA MET A 518 18.60 -11.55 5.33
C MET A 518 18.07 -12.11 4.00
N SER A 519 16.76 -12.22 3.89
CA SER A 519 16.09 -12.59 2.64
C SER A 519 15.99 -11.39 1.70
N ALA A 520 16.12 -11.64 0.39
CA ALA A 520 15.99 -10.61 -0.64
C ALA A 520 14.58 -10.00 -0.68
N LEU A 521 13.55 -10.84 -0.49
CA LEU A 521 12.14 -10.46 -0.55
C LEU A 521 11.35 -11.18 0.53
N THR A 522 10.80 -10.49 1.51
CA THR A 522 9.84 -11.05 2.48
C THR A 522 8.55 -10.28 2.38
N LEU A 523 7.45 -10.95 2.05
CA LEU A 523 6.14 -10.34 1.94
C LEU A 523 5.20 -11.07 2.90
N SER A 524 4.43 -10.38 3.72
CA SER A 524 3.54 -11.03 4.69
C SER A 524 2.23 -10.28 4.74
N GLY A 525 1.14 -10.85 4.26
CA GLY A 525 -0.13 -10.17 4.40
C GLY A 525 -1.31 -10.92 3.84
N LYS A 526 -2.50 -10.54 4.31
CA LYS A 526 -3.73 -11.24 3.98
C LYS A 526 -4.04 -11.21 2.48
N HIS A 527 -3.73 -10.10 1.80
CA HIS A 527 -3.81 -9.98 0.35
C HIS A 527 -2.44 -9.58 -0.20
N VAL A 528 -1.84 -10.43 -1.02
CA VAL A 528 -0.55 -10.15 -1.65
C VAL A 528 -0.69 -10.15 -3.16
N GLU A 529 -0.30 -9.05 -3.79
CA GLU A 529 -0.39 -8.84 -5.23
C GLU A 529 0.99 -8.46 -5.81
N ILE A 530 1.45 -9.23 -6.78
CA ILE A 530 2.64 -8.94 -7.58
C ILE A 530 2.21 -8.90 -9.05
N HIS A 531 2.42 -7.76 -9.70
CA HIS A 531 2.04 -7.54 -11.08
C HIS A 531 3.16 -6.87 -11.87
N GLY A 532 3.42 -7.34 -13.10
CA GLY A 532 4.33 -6.66 -14.04
C GLY A 532 5.76 -6.49 -13.53
N SER A 533 6.19 -7.25 -12.52
CA SER A 533 7.40 -6.97 -11.75
C SER A 533 8.55 -7.93 -12.07
N LEU A 534 9.78 -7.43 -11.98
CA LEU A 534 11.02 -8.17 -12.22
C LEU A 534 11.81 -8.33 -10.92
N PHE A 535 12.18 -9.56 -10.59
CA PHE A 535 13.06 -9.90 -9.46
C PHE A 535 14.30 -10.62 -10.00
N ASP A 536 15.47 -9.97 -9.98
CA ASP A 536 16.78 -10.54 -10.36
C ASP A 536 17.64 -10.74 -9.09
N ILE A 537 17.61 -11.95 -8.55
CA ILE A 537 18.20 -12.30 -7.25
C ILE A 537 19.36 -13.28 -7.48
N ARG A 538 20.58 -12.75 -7.57
CA ARG A 538 21.76 -13.50 -8.03
C ARG A 538 22.42 -14.32 -6.94
N SER A 539 22.37 -13.87 -5.69
CA SER A 539 22.94 -14.57 -4.54
C SER A 539 22.28 -14.12 -3.25
N GLY A 540 22.24 -15.01 -2.26
CA GLY A 540 21.67 -14.74 -0.94
C GLY A 540 21.31 -16.03 -0.18
N ASN A 541 20.96 -15.92 1.10
CA ASN A 541 20.53 -17.09 1.87
C ASN A 541 19.15 -17.59 1.45
N ALA A 542 18.21 -16.68 1.17
CA ALA A 542 16.90 -17.00 0.61
C ALA A 542 16.37 -15.86 -0.26
N TYR A 543 15.64 -16.20 -1.34
CA TYR A 543 15.08 -15.19 -2.23
C TYR A 543 13.63 -14.80 -1.86
N GLY A 544 12.93 -15.55 -0.99
CA GLY A 544 11.81 -14.98 -0.25
C GLY A 544 10.86 -15.90 0.50
N GLY A 545 10.06 -15.32 1.40
CA GLY A 545 9.02 -16.01 2.19
C GLY A 545 7.72 -15.20 2.22
N PHE A 546 6.58 -15.90 2.12
CA PHE A 546 5.23 -15.35 2.24
C PHE A 546 4.61 -15.74 3.59
N LEU A 547 5.01 -15.06 4.65
CA LEU A 547 4.66 -15.47 6.01
C LEU A 547 3.17 -15.18 6.32
N ALA A 548 2.58 -16.00 7.21
CA ALA A 548 1.17 -16.01 7.68
C ALA A 548 0.13 -16.73 6.79
N PRO A 549 -0.98 -17.26 7.36
CA PRO A 549 -2.14 -17.70 6.60
C PRO A 549 -2.86 -16.48 6.04
N ASN A 550 -2.96 -16.43 4.73
CA ASN A 550 -3.42 -15.29 3.97
C ASN A 550 -4.74 -15.65 3.26
N ASP A 551 -5.53 -14.66 2.85
CA ASP A 551 -6.74 -14.93 2.07
C ASP A 551 -6.40 -15.08 0.58
N TYR A 552 -5.48 -14.26 0.04
CA TYR A 552 -5.30 -14.13 -1.40
C TYR A 552 -3.84 -13.90 -1.82
N LEU A 553 -3.38 -14.68 -2.82
CA LEU A 553 -2.13 -14.44 -3.55
C LEU A 553 -2.41 -14.25 -5.04
N LEU A 554 -1.92 -13.15 -5.61
CA LEU A 554 -1.84 -12.92 -7.04
C LEU A 554 -0.39 -12.67 -7.47
N ILE A 555 0.10 -13.48 -8.41
CA ILE A 555 1.32 -13.20 -9.17
C ILE A 555 0.94 -13.21 -10.64
N SER A 556 1.17 -12.09 -11.34
CA SER A 556 0.82 -11.98 -12.76
C SER A 556 1.83 -11.17 -13.57
N ASN A 557 2.07 -11.56 -14.82
CA ASN A 557 2.99 -10.85 -15.73
C ASN A 557 4.37 -10.57 -15.11
N SER A 558 4.86 -11.44 -14.23
CA SER A 558 6.05 -11.16 -13.40
C SER A 558 7.16 -12.17 -13.69
N GLN A 559 8.40 -11.74 -13.45
CA GLN A 559 9.60 -12.52 -13.75
C GLN A 559 10.47 -12.65 -12.51
N PHE A 560 10.81 -13.89 -12.14
CA PHE A 560 11.69 -14.22 -11.04
C PHE A 560 12.91 -14.94 -11.58
N PHE A 561 14.05 -14.27 -11.59
CA PHE A 561 15.36 -14.82 -11.91
C PHE A 561 16.13 -15.04 -10.62
N THR A 562 16.58 -16.27 -10.41
CA THR A 562 17.34 -16.66 -9.22
C THR A 562 18.62 -17.38 -9.62
N ALA A 563 19.70 -17.18 -8.88
CA ALA A 563 20.95 -17.93 -9.05
C ALA A 563 21.39 -18.59 -7.74
N GLU A 564 22.45 -18.13 -7.08
CA GLU A 564 23.07 -18.78 -5.91
C GLU A 564 22.31 -18.56 -4.59
N THR A 565 21.00 -18.81 -4.62
CA THR A 565 20.04 -18.61 -3.51
C THR A 565 19.43 -19.94 -3.07
N ALA A 566 19.39 -20.20 -1.76
CA ALA A 566 18.74 -21.38 -1.20
C ALA A 566 17.28 -21.09 -0.79
N GLY A 567 16.35 -22.01 -1.03
CA GLY A 567 14.93 -21.82 -0.65
C GLY A 567 14.18 -20.79 -1.50
N GLY A 568 12.89 -20.63 -1.25
CA GLY A 568 11.98 -19.80 -2.03
C GLY A 568 10.64 -19.58 -1.35
N ILE A 569 9.69 -19.01 -2.11
CA ILE A 569 8.35 -18.59 -1.68
C ILE A 569 7.72 -19.64 -0.76
N LEU A 570 7.43 -19.31 0.50
CA LEU A 570 6.71 -20.18 1.43
C LEU A 570 5.50 -19.44 1.97
N GLY A 571 4.26 -19.89 1.68
CA GLY A 571 3.06 -19.25 2.26
C GLY A 571 1.77 -20.03 2.04
N SER A 572 0.78 -19.78 2.90
CA SER A 572 -0.54 -20.42 2.86
C SER A 572 -1.64 -19.41 2.56
N PHE A 573 -2.50 -19.73 1.59
CA PHE A 573 -3.53 -18.82 1.08
C PHE A 573 -4.85 -19.57 0.87
N LYS A 574 -6.01 -18.91 1.02
CA LYS A 574 -7.28 -19.49 0.56
C LYS A 574 -7.34 -19.57 -0.95
N GLU A 575 -6.97 -18.47 -1.61
CA GLU A 575 -6.98 -18.34 -3.05
C GLU A 575 -5.57 -18.04 -3.59
N VAL A 576 -5.13 -18.82 -4.58
CA VAL A 576 -3.83 -18.64 -5.24
C VAL A 576 -4.04 -18.48 -6.74
N ILE A 577 -3.56 -17.37 -7.29
CA ILE A 577 -3.53 -17.11 -8.73
C ILE A 577 -2.10 -16.79 -9.16
N ILE A 578 -1.52 -17.64 -10.00
CA ILE A 578 -0.22 -17.40 -10.62
C ILE A 578 -0.40 -17.53 -12.12
N LYS A 579 -0.21 -16.44 -12.86
CA LYS A 579 -0.42 -16.45 -14.31
C LYS A 579 0.58 -15.63 -15.10
N ASP A 580 0.77 -16.00 -16.36
CA ASP A 580 1.54 -15.21 -17.33
C ASP A 580 2.96 -14.85 -16.81
N SER A 581 3.56 -15.70 -15.97
CA SER A 581 4.78 -15.39 -15.21
C SER A 581 5.92 -16.37 -15.51
N GLN A 582 7.14 -15.94 -15.21
CA GLN A 582 8.36 -16.73 -15.42
C GLN A 582 9.12 -16.92 -14.12
N PHE A 583 9.51 -18.17 -13.83
CA PHE A 583 10.32 -18.54 -12.68
C PHE A 583 11.53 -19.31 -13.19
N ILE A 584 12.69 -18.65 -13.18
CA ILE A 584 13.91 -19.14 -13.81
C ILE A 584 15.01 -19.21 -12.75
N HIS A 585 15.56 -20.41 -12.59
CA HIS A 585 16.68 -20.66 -11.70
C HIS A 585 17.93 -21.06 -12.50
N THR A 586 19.06 -20.47 -12.13
CA THR A 586 20.34 -20.63 -12.84
C THR A 586 21.51 -20.99 -11.95
N GLY A 587 21.33 -21.03 -10.62
CA GLY A 587 22.39 -21.38 -9.68
C GLY A 587 22.38 -22.87 -9.32
N ASP A 588 23.45 -23.32 -8.67
CA ASP A 588 23.63 -24.72 -8.27
C ASP A 588 22.98 -25.05 -6.93
N LYS A 589 22.62 -24.00 -6.16
CA LYS A 589 21.92 -24.15 -4.89
C LYS A 589 20.49 -24.66 -5.04
N PHE A 590 20.04 -25.22 -3.93
CA PHE A 590 18.74 -25.82 -3.75
C PHE A 590 17.66 -24.73 -3.74
N ASN A 591 16.85 -24.65 -4.79
CA ASN A 591 15.78 -23.65 -4.88
C ASN A 591 14.40 -24.31 -5.04
N TYR A 592 13.49 -24.00 -4.11
CA TYR A 592 12.09 -24.43 -4.17
C TYR A 592 11.12 -23.35 -3.67
N THR A 593 10.02 -23.20 -4.39
CA THR A 593 8.80 -22.51 -3.94
C THR A 593 7.81 -23.52 -3.36
N ARG A 594 7.17 -23.19 -2.24
CA ARG A 594 6.07 -23.92 -1.62
C ARG A 594 4.87 -23.00 -1.36
N VAL A 595 3.74 -23.29 -1.99
CA VAL A 595 2.50 -22.53 -1.85
C VAL A 595 1.37 -23.47 -1.42
N TYR A 596 0.63 -23.08 -0.38
CA TYR A 596 -0.60 -23.75 0.03
C TYR A 596 -1.82 -22.95 -0.46
N ALA A 597 -2.80 -23.63 -1.04
CA ALA A 597 -4.03 -23.08 -1.61
C ALA A 597 -5.24 -23.84 -1.05
N THR A 598 -5.85 -23.33 0.03
CA THR A 598 -6.81 -24.10 0.83
C THR A 598 -8.22 -24.18 0.25
N GLU A 599 -8.60 -23.24 -0.61
CA GLU A 599 -9.95 -23.19 -1.21
C GLU A 599 -9.91 -23.20 -2.73
N GLN A 600 -9.09 -22.34 -3.35
CA GLN A 600 -9.00 -22.24 -4.81
C GLN A 600 -7.57 -22.02 -5.30
N MET A 601 -7.28 -22.54 -6.49
CA MET A 601 -5.99 -22.36 -7.14
C MET A 601 -6.13 -22.27 -8.65
N ARG A 602 -5.47 -21.28 -9.25
CA ARG A 602 -5.29 -21.15 -10.69
C ARG A 602 -3.84 -20.84 -11.03
N ILE A 603 -3.13 -21.82 -11.56
CA ILE A 603 -1.75 -21.67 -12.05
C ILE A 603 -1.75 -21.93 -13.55
N GLU A 604 -1.63 -20.88 -14.35
CA GLU A 604 -1.76 -20.96 -15.81
C GLU A 604 -0.83 -20.07 -16.63
N HIS A 605 -0.45 -20.51 -17.84
CA HIS A 605 0.40 -19.73 -18.76
C HIS A 605 1.77 -19.33 -18.18
N ASN A 606 2.32 -20.11 -17.25
CA ASN A 606 3.62 -19.83 -16.64
C ASN A 606 4.74 -20.62 -17.29
N THR A 607 5.97 -20.11 -17.17
CA THR A 607 7.20 -20.85 -17.48
C THR A 607 8.02 -21.08 -16.22
N PHE A 608 8.24 -22.35 -15.87
CA PHE A 608 9.12 -22.77 -14.78
C PHE A 608 10.39 -23.39 -15.39
N LYS A 609 11.57 -22.85 -15.09
CA LYS A 609 12.84 -23.37 -15.61
C LYS A 609 13.82 -23.63 -14.49
N ASN A 610 14.16 -24.91 -14.29
CA ASN A 610 15.05 -25.39 -13.22
C ASN A 610 14.65 -24.96 -11.80
N HIS A 611 13.43 -24.45 -11.64
CA HIS A 611 12.91 -23.91 -10.39
C HIS A 611 11.86 -24.89 -9.87
N SER A 612 12.05 -25.42 -8.67
CA SER A 612 11.11 -26.40 -8.11
C SER A 612 9.90 -25.71 -7.50
N PHE A 613 8.69 -26.21 -7.78
CA PHE A 613 7.46 -25.71 -7.17
C PHE A 613 6.75 -26.84 -6.42
N ARG A 614 6.20 -26.51 -5.26
CA ARG A 614 5.38 -27.37 -4.41
C ARG A 614 4.06 -26.66 -4.18
N ILE A 615 2.99 -27.34 -4.53
CA ILE A 615 1.64 -26.79 -4.57
C ILE A 615 0.78 -27.72 -3.74
N LEU A 616 0.19 -27.19 -2.67
CA LEU A 616 -0.49 -28.01 -1.67
C LEU A 616 -1.90 -27.48 -1.43
N GLY A 617 -2.89 -28.35 -1.35
CA GLY A 617 -4.29 -27.94 -1.19
C GLY A 617 -4.72 -27.65 0.24
N GLY A 618 -3.92 -27.91 1.27
CA GLY A 618 -4.32 -27.74 2.67
C GLY A 618 -3.12 -27.48 3.57
N ASP A 619 -3.33 -27.36 4.88
CA ASP A 619 -2.21 -27.19 5.81
C ASP A 619 -1.49 -28.52 6.05
N TYR A 620 -0.44 -28.77 5.26
CA TYR A 620 0.39 -29.96 5.39
C TYR A 620 1.04 -30.11 6.76
N PHE A 621 1.44 -29.01 7.40
CA PHE A 621 2.10 -29.08 8.71
C PHE A 621 1.16 -29.64 9.78
N ASN A 622 -0.14 -29.39 9.61
CA ASN A 622 -1.19 -29.87 10.50
C ASN A 622 -1.98 -31.06 9.91
N ASN A 623 -1.56 -31.62 8.77
CA ASN A 623 -2.27 -32.67 8.03
C ASN A 623 -3.74 -32.32 7.72
N ILE A 624 -4.04 -31.04 7.45
CA ILE A 624 -5.37 -30.56 7.09
C ILE A 624 -5.49 -30.53 5.56
N LEU A 625 -6.59 -31.04 5.04
CA LEU A 625 -6.88 -31.08 3.61
C LEU A 625 -7.59 -29.81 3.14
N ALA A 626 -7.49 -29.54 1.84
CA ALA A 626 -8.44 -28.61 1.21
C ALA A 626 -9.86 -29.11 1.45
N VAL A 627 -10.80 -28.16 1.55
CA VAL A 627 -12.22 -28.51 1.60
C VAL A 627 -12.64 -28.99 0.21
N ASP A 628 -13.10 -30.25 0.10
CA ASP A 628 -13.68 -30.73 -1.15
C ASP A 628 -15.04 -30.07 -1.40
N LYS A 629 -15.16 -29.33 -2.50
CA LYS A 629 -16.41 -28.68 -2.90
C LYS A 629 -17.30 -29.57 -3.77
N GLY A 630 -16.83 -30.77 -4.14
CA GLY A 630 -17.53 -31.68 -5.06
C GLY A 630 -17.40 -31.30 -6.54
N TYR A 631 -16.59 -30.28 -6.84
CA TYR A 631 -16.21 -29.84 -8.20
C TYR A 631 -14.77 -29.31 -8.18
N ILE A 632 -14.15 -29.15 -9.36
CA ILE A 632 -12.75 -28.73 -9.47
C ILE A 632 -12.59 -27.25 -9.12
N THR A 633 -11.77 -26.97 -8.11
CA THR A 633 -11.39 -25.61 -7.67
C THR A 633 -9.90 -25.32 -7.85
N HIS A 634 -9.11 -26.33 -8.22
CA HIS A 634 -7.66 -26.24 -8.37
C HIS A 634 -7.24 -26.60 -9.79
N TYR A 635 -6.58 -25.67 -10.47
CA TYR A 635 -6.17 -25.78 -11.87
C TYR A 635 -4.66 -25.56 -12.03
N PHE A 636 -3.99 -26.48 -12.71
CA PHE A 636 -2.63 -26.33 -13.21
C PHE A 636 -2.65 -26.57 -14.72
N LYS A 637 -2.77 -25.49 -15.52
CA LYS A 637 -3.02 -25.63 -16.97
C LYS A 637 -2.21 -24.70 -17.85
N ASN A 638 -1.96 -25.10 -19.09
CA ASN A 638 -1.24 -24.28 -20.07
C ASN A 638 0.16 -23.81 -19.60
N ASN A 639 0.82 -24.56 -18.71
CA ASN A 639 2.15 -24.19 -18.21
C ASN A 639 3.26 -24.90 -19.01
N LYS A 640 4.43 -24.25 -19.05
CA LYS A 640 5.68 -24.82 -19.57
C LYS A 640 6.65 -25.08 -18.42
N VAL A 641 7.12 -26.32 -18.27
CA VAL A 641 8.15 -26.70 -17.31
C VAL A 641 9.39 -27.14 -18.07
N ILE A 642 10.56 -26.60 -17.73
CA ILE A 642 11.83 -26.90 -18.39
C ILE A 642 12.84 -27.31 -17.33
N TRP A 643 13.46 -28.47 -17.51
CA TRP A 643 14.46 -28.99 -16.59
C TRP A 643 15.74 -29.42 -17.30
N LYS A 644 16.87 -28.92 -16.83
CA LYS A 644 18.19 -29.12 -17.44
C LYS A 644 19.27 -29.48 -16.42
N ARG A 645 18.88 -29.84 -15.19
CA ARG A 645 19.81 -30.04 -14.06
C ARG A 645 19.57 -31.41 -13.39
N SER A 646 20.60 -31.97 -12.74
CA SER A 646 20.50 -33.29 -12.09
C SER A 646 19.68 -33.25 -10.78
N SER A 647 19.25 -34.41 -10.29
CA SER A 647 18.34 -34.57 -9.14
C SER A 647 18.96 -34.44 -7.75
N ASN A 648 20.29 -34.42 -7.64
CA ASN A 648 21.01 -34.66 -6.37
C ASN A 648 20.99 -33.49 -5.38
N THR A 649 20.07 -32.54 -5.60
CA THR A 649 19.83 -31.43 -4.69
C THR A 649 18.65 -31.73 -3.76
N ASN A 650 17.40 -31.33 -3.93
CA ASN A 650 16.45 -31.23 -2.80
C ASN A 650 15.80 -32.52 -2.21
N VAL A 651 15.93 -32.74 -0.88
CA VAL A 651 15.11 -33.68 -0.07
C VAL A 651 14.37 -32.96 1.06
N HIS A 652 13.07 -32.74 0.88
CA HIS A 652 12.05 -32.88 1.92
C HIS A 652 10.69 -33.08 1.24
N GLU A 653 9.99 -34.14 1.66
CA GLU A 653 8.60 -34.61 1.41
C GLU A 653 7.88 -34.17 0.11
N LEU A 654 7.41 -35.16 -0.68
CA LEU A 654 7.02 -35.09 -2.12
C LEU A 654 8.21 -35.06 -3.12
N LEU A 655 9.31 -35.71 -2.72
CA LEU A 655 10.64 -35.90 -3.35
C LEU A 655 10.78 -35.61 -4.86
N GLY A 656 11.74 -34.76 -5.24
CA GLY A 656 12.31 -34.71 -6.61
C GLY A 656 12.30 -33.33 -7.30
N PRO A 657 13.16 -33.11 -8.32
CA PRO A 657 13.20 -31.87 -9.10
C PRO A 657 11.91 -31.63 -9.91
N GLY A 658 11.40 -30.38 -9.97
CA GLY A 658 10.25 -30.01 -10.81
C GLY A 658 9.00 -29.60 -10.00
N ILE A 659 7.82 -30.04 -10.44
CA ILE A 659 6.51 -29.66 -9.87
C ILE A 659 5.95 -30.78 -8.99
N GLY A 660 5.65 -30.48 -7.72
CA GLY A 660 4.93 -31.39 -6.82
C GLY A 660 3.56 -30.81 -6.47
N ILE A 661 2.50 -31.60 -6.65
CA ILE A 661 1.12 -31.20 -6.34
C ILE A 661 0.50 -32.24 -5.40
N GLY A 662 -0.08 -31.83 -4.27
CA GLY A 662 -0.72 -32.77 -3.34
C GLY A 662 -1.72 -32.13 -2.37
N LEU A 663 -2.39 -32.97 -1.58
CA LEU A 663 -3.45 -32.56 -0.63
C LEU A 663 -4.62 -31.78 -1.25
N ILE A 664 -4.88 -31.99 -2.54
CA ILE A 664 -5.98 -31.37 -3.28
C ILE A 664 -7.03 -32.45 -3.56
N PRO A 665 -8.28 -32.29 -3.10
CA PRO A 665 -9.36 -33.25 -3.35
C PRO A 665 -9.71 -33.39 -4.83
N SER A 666 -9.91 -32.26 -5.51
CA SER A 666 -10.39 -32.18 -6.90
C SER A 666 -9.48 -31.28 -7.72
N LEU A 667 -8.68 -31.86 -8.63
CA LEU A 667 -7.61 -31.20 -9.38
C LEU A 667 -7.78 -31.37 -10.90
N GLU A 668 -7.55 -30.30 -11.66
CA GLU A 668 -7.30 -30.36 -13.10
C GLU A 668 -5.84 -30.04 -13.43
N VAL A 669 -5.20 -30.94 -14.19
CA VAL A 669 -3.90 -30.72 -14.80
C VAL A 669 -4.04 -30.92 -16.31
N SER A 670 -4.05 -29.82 -17.06
CA SER A 670 -4.36 -29.87 -18.50
C SER A 670 -3.46 -29.02 -19.38
N ASN A 671 -3.21 -29.50 -20.61
CA ASN A 671 -2.50 -28.73 -21.65
C ASN A 671 -1.09 -28.23 -21.24
N ASN A 672 -0.41 -28.93 -20.33
CA ASN A 672 0.94 -28.55 -19.90
C ASN A 672 2.00 -29.18 -20.80
N ARG A 673 3.15 -28.51 -20.94
CA ARG A 673 4.33 -29.01 -21.65
C ARG A 673 5.55 -29.08 -20.73
N LEU A 674 6.03 -30.28 -20.49
CA LEU A 674 7.19 -30.56 -19.63
C LEU A 674 8.36 -30.99 -20.53
N GLU A 675 9.49 -30.29 -20.43
CA GLU A 675 10.69 -30.52 -21.23
C GLU A 675 11.88 -30.85 -20.33
N ILE A 676 12.51 -31.99 -20.55
CA ILE A 676 13.76 -32.40 -19.90
C ILE A 676 14.84 -32.46 -20.96
N ILE A 677 15.94 -31.75 -20.75
CA ILE A 677 16.96 -31.54 -21.76
C ILE A 677 18.31 -31.85 -21.16
N ASP A 678 18.93 -32.94 -21.61
CA ASP A 678 20.14 -33.50 -20.98
C ASP A 678 21.43 -32.70 -21.25
N GLN A 679 21.47 -31.69 -22.12
CA GLN A 679 22.64 -30.79 -22.35
C GLN A 679 24.02 -31.50 -22.38
N ASN A 680 24.09 -32.72 -22.93
CA ASN A 680 25.28 -33.57 -22.98
C ASN A 680 25.77 -34.19 -21.65
N VAL A 681 24.95 -34.17 -20.61
CA VAL A 681 25.21 -34.78 -19.30
C VAL A 681 23.99 -35.60 -18.89
N SER A 682 24.19 -36.84 -18.44
CA SER A 682 23.06 -37.60 -17.90
C SER A 682 22.47 -36.90 -16.67
N LEU A 683 21.16 -36.67 -16.69
CA LEU A 683 20.42 -36.14 -15.55
C LEU A 683 19.81 -37.24 -14.67
N GLY A 684 19.95 -38.51 -15.06
CA GLY A 684 19.32 -39.66 -14.40
C GLY A 684 17.80 -39.74 -14.60
N SER A 685 17.13 -40.50 -13.75
CA SER A 685 15.67 -40.60 -13.72
C SER A 685 15.08 -39.41 -12.96
N LEU A 686 14.42 -38.49 -13.67
CA LEU A 686 13.89 -37.25 -13.12
C LEU A 686 12.36 -37.28 -13.01
N TYR A 687 11.85 -37.03 -11.81
CA TYR A 687 10.41 -36.92 -11.52
C TYR A 687 9.93 -35.48 -11.70
N ASN A 688 9.82 -35.03 -12.94
CA ASN A 688 9.56 -33.63 -13.27
C ASN A 688 8.18 -33.13 -12.82
N MET A 689 7.21 -34.04 -12.69
CA MET A 689 5.94 -33.75 -12.05
C MET A 689 5.48 -34.93 -11.20
N ARG A 690 5.05 -34.65 -9.97
CA ARG A 690 4.40 -35.63 -9.09
C ARG A 690 3.06 -35.09 -8.61
N ILE A 691 2.01 -35.88 -8.77
CA ILE A 691 0.65 -35.50 -8.39
C ILE A 691 0.12 -36.53 -7.39
N PHE A 692 -0.37 -36.04 -6.26
CA PHE A 692 -1.03 -36.82 -5.23
C PHE A 692 -2.51 -36.41 -5.21
N VAL A 693 -3.38 -37.33 -5.61
CA VAL A 693 -4.83 -37.06 -5.76
C VAL A 693 -5.57 -37.72 -4.61
N GLU A 694 -6.62 -37.07 -4.10
CA GLU A 694 -7.54 -37.71 -3.15
C GLU A 694 -8.82 -38.22 -3.81
N ASN A 695 -9.64 -37.33 -4.40
CA ASN A 695 -10.99 -37.69 -4.85
C ASN A 695 -11.13 -37.69 -6.37
N HIS A 696 -10.69 -36.62 -7.04
CA HIS A 696 -10.86 -36.45 -8.48
C HIS A 696 -9.63 -35.82 -9.14
N LEU A 697 -9.10 -36.47 -10.17
CA LEU A 697 -8.08 -35.90 -11.06
C LEU A 697 -8.56 -35.90 -12.51
N THR A 698 -8.54 -34.72 -13.13
CA THR A 698 -8.62 -34.55 -14.58
C THR A 698 -7.23 -34.28 -15.12
N PHE A 699 -6.66 -35.25 -15.86
CA PHE A 699 -5.32 -35.20 -16.44
C PHE A 699 -5.39 -35.27 -17.96
N LEU A 700 -5.39 -34.12 -18.65
CA LEU A 700 -5.74 -34.02 -20.07
C LEU A 700 -4.69 -33.32 -20.93
N ASN A 701 -4.42 -33.84 -22.13
CA ASN A 701 -3.63 -33.15 -23.16
C ASN A 701 -2.22 -32.70 -22.69
N ASN A 702 -1.63 -33.36 -21.69
CA ASN A 702 -0.30 -33.01 -21.22
C ASN A 702 0.76 -33.67 -22.11
N THR A 703 1.87 -32.96 -22.36
CA THR A 703 3.01 -33.49 -23.10
C THR A 703 4.25 -33.46 -22.22
N ILE A 704 4.91 -34.61 -22.07
CA ILE A 704 6.27 -34.69 -21.50
C ILE A 704 7.25 -35.14 -22.58
N VAL A 705 8.36 -34.40 -22.71
CA VAL A 705 9.40 -34.66 -23.71
C VAL A 705 10.75 -34.70 -23.02
N THR A 706 11.50 -35.78 -23.25
CA THR A 706 12.91 -35.88 -22.88
C THR A 706 13.75 -35.79 -24.15
N ILE A 707 14.55 -34.74 -24.23
CA ILE A 707 15.51 -34.48 -25.31
C ILE A 707 16.87 -35.03 -24.87
N LYS A 708 17.31 -36.09 -25.54
CA LYS A 708 18.59 -36.79 -25.33
C LYS A 708 19.63 -36.30 -26.34
N ALA A 709 20.39 -35.27 -26.00
CA ALA A 709 21.45 -34.73 -26.84
C ALA A 709 22.71 -35.63 -26.87
N SER A 710 22.90 -36.54 -25.90
CA SER A 710 24.16 -37.32 -25.75
C SER A 710 24.04 -38.84 -25.73
N GLY A 711 22.87 -39.43 -26.02
CA GLY A 711 22.67 -40.87 -25.81
C GLY A 711 22.70 -41.28 -24.32
N SER A 712 22.50 -40.32 -23.41
CA SER A 712 22.47 -40.55 -21.96
C SER A 712 21.26 -41.37 -21.50
N ASN A 713 21.35 -41.97 -20.30
CA ASN A 713 20.24 -42.65 -19.62
C ASN A 713 19.24 -41.68 -18.95
N THR A 714 19.20 -40.41 -19.36
CA THR A 714 18.22 -39.44 -18.86
C THR A 714 16.82 -39.89 -19.21
N ASN A 715 15.94 -39.95 -18.21
CA ASN A 715 14.54 -40.29 -18.40
C ASN A 715 13.65 -39.34 -17.61
N GLY A 716 12.66 -38.79 -18.29
CA GLY A 716 11.66 -37.93 -17.69
C GLY A 716 10.41 -38.68 -17.29
N THR A 717 9.92 -38.39 -16.09
CA THR A 717 8.74 -39.08 -15.57
C THR A 717 7.74 -38.10 -14.96
N ILE A 718 6.46 -38.26 -15.34
CA ILE A 718 5.33 -37.79 -14.55
C ILE A 718 4.84 -38.96 -13.70
N THR A 719 4.70 -38.76 -12.39
CA THR A 719 4.17 -39.78 -11.49
C THR A 719 2.83 -39.33 -10.92
N LEU A 720 1.82 -40.17 -11.09
CA LEU A 720 0.51 -40.06 -10.49
C LEU A 720 0.45 -41.05 -9.32
N ASP A 721 0.27 -40.53 -8.13
CA ASP A 721 0.32 -41.29 -6.88
C ASP A 721 -0.93 -41.05 -6.02
N TYR A 722 -1.18 -41.96 -5.10
CA TYR A 722 -2.23 -41.80 -4.09
C TYR A 722 -1.77 -40.83 -3.01
N ALA A 723 -2.70 -40.09 -2.40
CA ALA A 723 -2.37 -39.19 -1.30
C ALA A 723 -1.64 -39.88 -0.14
N TYR A 724 -0.42 -39.40 0.17
CA TYR A 724 0.38 -39.89 1.28
C TYR A 724 -0.13 -39.26 2.59
N ARG A 725 -0.67 -40.08 3.49
CA ARG A 725 -1.05 -39.69 4.87
C ARG A 725 -0.27 -40.56 5.87
N SER A 726 0.85 -40.06 6.39
CA SER A 726 1.56 -40.76 7.47
C SER A 726 0.85 -40.50 8.79
N GLY A 727 0.53 -41.55 9.57
CA GLY A 727 0.07 -41.42 10.96
C GLY A 727 -1.39 -40.98 11.18
N THR A 728 -2.26 -40.94 10.16
CA THR A 728 -3.68 -40.55 10.34
C THR A 728 -4.64 -41.75 10.38
N SER A 729 -5.65 -41.71 11.25
CA SER A 729 -6.75 -42.70 11.31
C SER A 729 -7.92 -42.44 10.35
N VAL A 730 -7.86 -41.36 9.56
CA VAL A 730 -8.92 -40.98 8.62
C VAL A 730 -8.94 -41.94 7.44
N SER A 731 -10.10 -42.57 7.18
CA SER A 731 -10.33 -43.41 6.01
C SER A 731 -9.97 -42.65 4.73
N ARG A 732 -9.20 -43.30 3.85
CA ARG A 732 -8.78 -42.70 2.58
C ARG A 732 -9.92 -42.88 1.57
N PRO A 733 -10.42 -41.81 0.93
CA PRO A 733 -11.44 -41.92 -0.09
C PRO A 733 -10.88 -42.65 -1.32
N LYS A 734 -11.77 -43.29 -2.09
CA LYS A 734 -11.40 -43.85 -3.39
C LYS A 734 -11.26 -42.72 -4.40
N THR A 735 -10.29 -42.85 -5.29
CA THR A 735 -9.96 -41.79 -6.26
C THR A 735 -10.53 -42.11 -7.64
N THR A 736 -11.13 -41.10 -8.28
CA THR A 736 -11.56 -41.12 -9.69
C THR A 736 -10.56 -40.35 -10.55
N ILE A 737 -10.11 -40.94 -11.66
CA ILE A 737 -9.16 -40.31 -12.59
C ILE A 737 -9.69 -40.33 -14.01
N ILE A 738 -9.69 -39.17 -14.66
CA ILE A 738 -9.87 -39.02 -16.10
C ILE A 738 -8.49 -38.70 -16.70
N SER A 739 -7.93 -39.63 -17.47
CA SER A 739 -6.63 -39.44 -18.14
C SER A 739 -6.78 -39.66 -19.64
N GLN A 740 -6.67 -38.60 -20.44
CA GLN A 740 -6.87 -38.65 -21.89
C GLN A 740 -5.86 -37.78 -22.65
N ASN A 741 -5.45 -38.24 -23.83
CA ASN A 741 -4.59 -37.51 -24.78
C ASN A 741 -3.26 -37.02 -24.19
N ASN A 742 -2.74 -37.70 -23.17
CA ASN A 742 -1.41 -37.38 -22.62
C ASN A 742 -0.32 -38.08 -23.44
N THR A 743 0.74 -37.36 -23.78
CA THR A 743 1.80 -37.82 -24.69
C THR A 743 3.14 -37.83 -23.98
N GLY A 744 3.81 -38.99 -23.96
CA GLY A 744 5.20 -39.14 -23.54
C GLY A 744 6.12 -39.33 -24.75
N ILE A 745 7.14 -38.48 -24.89
CA ILE A 745 8.19 -38.61 -25.92
C ILE A 745 9.51 -38.88 -25.20
N ASN A 746 10.07 -40.08 -25.37
CA ASN A 746 11.24 -40.57 -24.63
C ASN A 746 11.09 -40.42 -23.10
N SER A 747 9.85 -40.50 -22.61
CA SER A 747 9.48 -40.16 -21.24
C SER A 747 8.31 -41.04 -20.79
N ASP A 748 8.14 -41.18 -19.48
CA ASP A 748 7.13 -42.03 -18.88
C ASP A 748 6.04 -41.22 -18.14
N ILE A 749 4.82 -41.74 -18.17
CA ILE A 749 3.71 -41.30 -17.30
C ILE A 749 3.27 -42.53 -16.51
N LEU A 750 3.51 -42.53 -15.19
CA LEU A 750 3.36 -43.71 -14.35
C LEU A 750 2.24 -43.53 -13.33
N PHE A 751 1.39 -44.55 -13.22
CA PHE A 751 0.42 -44.71 -12.13
C PHE A 751 1.02 -45.69 -11.11
N THR A 752 1.15 -45.28 -9.85
CA THR A 752 1.76 -46.15 -8.83
C THR A 752 0.83 -47.33 -8.49
N ALA A 753 1.43 -48.45 -8.07
CA ALA A 753 0.67 -49.63 -7.65
C ALA A 753 -0.31 -49.30 -6.50
N ASN A 754 0.09 -48.41 -5.60
CA ASN A 754 -0.73 -48.00 -4.47
C ASN A 754 -1.93 -47.16 -4.91
N LEU A 755 -1.78 -46.28 -5.91
CA LEU A 755 -2.91 -45.58 -6.53
C LEU A 755 -3.87 -46.57 -7.19
N ASN A 756 -3.34 -47.51 -7.97
CA ASN A 756 -4.15 -48.55 -8.61
C ASN A 756 -4.98 -49.37 -7.59
N ASN A 757 -4.44 -49.61 -6.39
CA ASN A 757 -5.14 -50.32 -5.32
C ASN A 757 -6.27 -49.50 -4.64
N GLN A 758 -6.34 -48.19 -4.85
CA GLN A 758 -7.37 -47.28 -4.30
C GLN A 758 -8.38 -46.81 -5.35
N LEU A 759 -8.15 -47.11 -6.63
CA LEU A 759 -9.17 -46.95 -7.67
C LEU A 759 -10.37 -47.85 -7.33
N GLU A 760 -11.58 -47.38 -7.59
CA GLU A 760 -12.76 -48.24 -7.42
C GLU A 760 -12.61 -49.55 -8.21
N LYS A 761 -12.92 -50.68 -7.55
CA LYS A 761 -12.81 -52.05 -8.09
C LYS A 761 -13.31 -52.12 -9.54
N LEU A 762 -12.34 -52.16 -10.43
CA LEU A 762 -12.48 -52.32 -11.88
C LEU A 762 -12.90 -53.76 -12.18
N SER A 763 -14.20 -53.98 -12.41
CA SER A 763 -14.60 -54.97 -13.42
C SER A 763 -14.29 -54.37 -14.79
N GLY A 764 -13.02 -54.50 -15.19
CA GLY A 764 -12.50 -54.04 -16.46
C GLY A 764 -12.08 -52.57 -16.46
N ASN A 765 -10.83 -52.32 -16.87
CA ASN A 765 -10.42 -51.05 -17.47
C ASN A 765 -11.23 -50.84 -18.76
N ILE A 766 -12.49 -50.44 -18.57
CA ILE A 766 -13.31 -49.84 -19.60
C ILE A 766 -13.25 -48.33 -19.27
N PRO A 767 -12.98 -47.43 -20.24
CA PRO A 767 -13.34 -46.03 -20.05
C PRO A 767 -14.76 -46.01 -19.49
N LEU A 768 -15.01 -45.23 -18.43
CA LEU A 768 -16.35 -45.04 -17.85
C LEU A 768 -17.37 -45.13 -18.98
N ALA A 769 -18.19 -46.18 -18.97
CA ALA A 769 -19.25 -46.41 -19.94
C ALA A 769 -19.86 -45.05 -20.27
N SER A 770 -19.59 -44.54 -21.47
CA SER A 770 -20.00 -43.19 -21.83
C SER A 770 -21.52 -43.19 -21.78
N PHE A 771 -22.13 -42.41 -20.88
CA PHE A 771 -23.58 -42.34 -20.81
C PHE A 771 -24.08 -41.27 -21.78
N ALA A 772 -25.08 -41.61 -22.57
CA ALA A 772 -25.75 -40.66 -23.45
C ALA A 772 -27.26 -40.85 -23.38
N SER A 773 -28.02 -39.76 -23.33
CA SER A 773 -29.49 -39.79 -23.36
C SER A 773 -30.07 -40.07 -24.75
N SER A 774 -29.22 -40.09 -25.77
CA SER A 774 -29.59 -40.33 -27.17
C SER A 774 -28.38 -40.83 -27.96
N HIS A 775 -28.61 -41.25 -29.23
CA HIS A 775 -27.54 -41.71 -30.11
C HIS A 775 -26.42 -40.66 -30.22
N PRO A 776 -25.14 -41.05 -30.18
CA PRO A 776 -24.03 -40.09 -30.26
C PRO A 776 -24.04 -39.29 -31.57
N ILE A 777 -24.08 -37.96 -31.46
CA ILE A 777 -24.05 -37.04 -32.61
C ILE A 777 -22.90 -36.03 -32.55
N SER A 778 -21.99 -36.18 -31.59
CA SER A 778 -20.78 -35.36 -31.41
C SER A 778 -19.75 -36.13 -30.58
N GLY A 779 -18.45 -35.80 -30.68
CA GLY A 779 -17.37 -36.48 -29.95
C GLY A 779 -16.48 -37.34 -30.84
N THR A 780 -15.41 -37.93 -30.28
CA THR A 780 -14.50 -38.87 -30.96
C THR A 780 -14.52 -40.21 -30.24
N TYR A 781 -14.65 -41.30 -30.98
CA TYR A 781 -14.91 -42.64 -30.44
C TYR A 781 -13.99 -43.69 -31.07
N GLN A 782 -13.59 -44.67 -30.27
CA GLN A 782 -12.77 -45.79 -30.71
C GLN A 782 -13.63 -46.97 -31.18
N LEU A 783 -13.09 -47.80 -32.07
CA LEU A 783 -13.76 -49.03 -32.50
C LEU A 783 -14.01 -49.94 -31.28
N GLY A 784 -15.25 -50.39 -31.11
CA GLY A 784 -15.67 -51.22 -29.98
C GLY A 784 -16.06 -50.46 -28.71
N GLU A 785 -15.98 -49.12 -28.70
CA GLU A 785 -16.37 -48.32 -27.54
C GLU A 785 -17.88 -48.44 -27.25
N LEU A 786 -18.24 -48.71 -25.99
CA LEU A 786 -19.61 -48.87 -25.52
C LEU A 786 -20.12 -47.60 -24.86
N ILE A 787 -21.32 -47.18 -25.25
CA ILE A 787 -22.01 -45.99 -24.78
C ILE A 787 -23.38 -46.42 -24.25
N TYR A 788 -23.61 -46.30 -22.95
CA TYR A 788 -24.85 -46.75 -22.34
C TYR A 788 -25.92 -45.67 -22.42
N ASN A 789 -27.16 -46.07 -22.70
CA ASN A 789 -28.30 -45.17 -22.68
C ASN A 789 -28.57 -44.74 -21.24
N SER A 790 -28.49 -43.44 -20.94
CA SER A 790 -28.73 -42.91 -19.59
C SER A 790 -30.21 -42.91 -19.19
N THR A 791 -31.11 -43.17 -20.14
CA THR A 791 -32.56 -43.25 -19.95
C THR A 791 -33.12 -44.50 -20.65
N PRO A 792 -32.80 -45.71 -20.17
CA PRO A 792 -33.34 -46.94 -20.76
C PRO A 792 -34.85 -47.04 -20.50
N VAL A 793 -35.62 -47.41 -21.53
CA VAL A 793 -37.08 -47.61 -21.46
C VAL A 793 -37.45 -49.01 -21.91
N ALA A 794 -38.57 -49.55 -21.44
CA ALA A 794 -39.13 -50.82 -21.92
C ALA A 794 -39.35 -50.75 -23.44
N GLY A 795 -38.94 -51.80 -24.17
CA GLY A 795 -38.90 -51.81 -25.63
C GLY A 795 -37.71 -51.06 -26.27
N GLY A 796 -36.80 -50.48 -25.47
CA GLY A 796 -35.60 -49.75 -25.93
C GLY A 796 -34.33 -50.61 -25.98
N TYR A 797 -33.16 -49.96 -25.97
CA TYR A 797 -31.85 -50.61 -25.94
C TYR A 797 -30.99 -50.08 -24.79
N LEU A 798 -30.11 -50.93 -24.26
CA LEU A 798 -29.16 -50.61 -23.18
C LEU A 798 -28.10 -49.58 -23.62
N GLY A 799 -27.79 -49.48 -24.92
CA GLY A 799 -26.80 -48.52 -25.40
C GLY A 799 -26.43 -48.68 -26.88
N TRP A 800 -25.31 -48.05 -27.24
CA TRP A 800 -24.69 -48.09 -28.55
C TRP A 800 -23.23 -48.59 -28.46
N VAL A 801 -22.79 -49.36 -29.44
CA VAL A 801 -21.40 -49.76 -29.65
C VAL A 801 -20.85 -49.10 -30.90
N CYS A 802 -19.68 -48.50 -30.82
CA CYS A 802 -19.01 -47.89 -31.96
C CYS A 802 -18.47 -48.98 -32.90
N THR A 803 -18.98 -49.05 -34.13
CA THR A 803 -18.61 -50.06 -35.13
C THR A 803 -17.60 -49.57 -36.17
N ALA A 804 -17.32 -48.26 -36.19
CA ALA A 804 -16.19 -47.68 -36.92
C ALA A 804 -15.66 -46.50 -36.10
N ALA A 805 -14.36 -46.49 -35.81
CA ALA A 805 -13.72 -45.41 -35.04
C ALA A 805 -13.76 -44.09 -35.82
N GLY A 806 -13.93 -42.96 -35.13
CA GLY A 806 -13.96 -41.66 -35.77
C GLY A 806 -14.64 -40.56 -34.95
N ARG A 807 -15.05 -39.47 -35.60
CA ARG A 807 -15.85 -38.39 -35.01
C ARG A 807 -17.33 -38.63 -35.28
N ALA A 808 -18.18 -38.51 -34.26
CA ALA A 808 -19.62 -38.62 -34.44
C ALA A 808 -20.22 -37.29 -34.93
N THR A 809 -21.11 -37.38 -35.92
CA THR A 809 -22.02 -36.30 -36.33
C THR A 809 -23.23 -36.91 -37.03
N ASN A 810 -24.42 -36.37 -36.80
CA ASN A 810 -25.63 -36.76 -37.53
C ASN A 810 -25.99 -35.80 -38.67
N ARG A 811 -25.13 -34.82 -38.95
CA ARG A 811 -25.38 -33.78 -39.94
C ARG A 811 -24.71 -34.13 -41.27
N PRO A 812 -25.43 -34.69 -42.26
CA PRO A 812 -24.86 -34.86 -43.60
C PRO A 812 -24.61 -33.49 -44.24
N TRP A 813 -23.71 -33.45 -45.21
CA TRP A 813 -23.66 -32.34 -46.16
C TRP A 813 -25.02 -32.18 -46.87
N ALA A 814 -25.46 -30.95 -47.10
CA ALA A 814 -26.69 -30.63 -47.82
C ALA A 814 -26.44 -29.52 -48.86
N PRO A 815 -27.09 -29.57 -50.02
CA PRO A 815 -26.91 -28.58 -51.07
C PRO A 815 -27.54 -27.23 -50.69
N SER A 816 -26.96 -26.13 -51.18
CA SER A 816 -27.48 -24.76 -51.02
C SER A 816 -27.84 -24.39 -49.57
N THR A 817 -27.07 -24.90 -48.60
CA THR A 817 -27.40 -24.82 -47.18
C THR A 817 -26.45 -23.85 -46.48
N ASN A 818 -27.02 -22.97 -45.65
CA ASN A 818 -26.25 -22.04 -44.82
C ASN A 818 -25.63 -22.76 -43.61
N TYR A 819 -24.34 -22.52 -43.41
CA TYR A 819 -23.53 -23.07 -42.33
C TYR A 819 -22.73 -21.95 -41.65
N VAL A 820 -22.58 -22.06 -40.33
CA VAL A 820 -21.71 -21.19 -39.56
C VAL A 820 -20.34 -21.85 -39.38
N LYS A 821 -19.31 -21.03 -39.16
CA LYS A 821 -17.95 -21.48 -38.83
C LYS A 821 -17.99 -22.50 -37.69
N ASP A 822 -17.11 -23.49 -37.78
CA ASP A 822 -17.00 -24.63 -36.87
C ASP A 822 -18.17 -25.64 -36.91
N THR A 823 -19.15 -25.45 -37.81
CA THR A 823 -20.11 -26.51 -38.10
C THR A 823 -19.40 -27.79 -38.57
N ILE A 824 -19.81 -28.94 -38.02
CA ILE A 824 -19.30 -30.25 -38.40
C ILE A 824 -20.35 -30.99 -39.23
N ILE A 825 -19.93 -31.48 -40.40
CA ILE A 825 -20.74 -32.32 -41.30
C ILE A 825 -20.04 -33.64 -41.60
N TYR A 826 -20.75 -34.61 -42.15
CA TYR A 826 -20.14 -35.79 -42.76
C TYR A 826 -20.50 -35.95 -44.23
N SER A 827 -19.57 -36.52 -45.00
CA SER A 827 -19.75 -36.91 -46.39
C SER A 827 -18.81 -38.08 -46.72
N GLN A 828 -19.32 -39.09 -47.42
CA GLN A 828 -18.56 -40.28 -47.86
C GLN A 828 -17.71 -40.96 -46.76
N GLY A 829 -18.21 -41.02 -45.52
CA GLY A 829 -17.52 -41.67 -44.39
C GLY A 829 -16.43 -40.84 -43.71
N HIS A 830 -16.27 -39.57 -44.09
CA HIS A 830 -15.36 -38.61 -43.47
C HIS A 830 -16.12 -37.43 -42.87
N VAL A 831 -15.48 -36.74 -41.95
CA VAL A 831 -16.02 -35.62 -41.19
C VAL A 831 -15.26 -34.34 -41.54
N TYR A 832 -16.01 -33.26 -41.74
CA TYR A 832 -15.47 -31.98 -42.17
C TYR A 832 -15.94 -30.84 -41.27
N GLN A 833 -15.07 -29.88 -40.99
CA GLN A 833 -15.35 -28.68 -40.20
C GLN A 833 -15.31 -27.42 -41.06
N ALA A 834 -16.38 -26.63 -40.98
CA ALA A 834 -16.46 -25.32 -41.62
C ALA A 834 -15.39 -24.37 -41.07
N GLN A 835 -14.57 -23.76 -41.94
CA GLN A 835 -13.53 -22.82 -41.53
C GLN A 835 -14.04 -21.36 -41.47
N ASN A 836 -15.21 -21.10 -42.05
CA ASN A 836 -15.87 -19.80 -42.12
C ASN A 836 -17.40 -19.95 -42.22
N ASN A 837 -18.14 -18.87 -42.03
CA ASN A 837 -19.57 -18.82 -42.34
C ASN A 837 -19.77 -18.81 -43.87
N GLY A 838 -20.78 -19.51 -44.37
CA GLY A 838 -21.10 -19.52 -45.80
C GLY A 838 -22.23 -20.49 -46.17
N THR A 839 -22.50 -20.62 -47.46
CA THR A 839 -23.53 -21.44 -48.09
C THR A 839 -22.85 -22.47 -48.98
N SER A 840 -23.18 -23.76 -48.82
CA SER A 840 -22.69 -24.83 -49.70
C SER A 840 -23.21 -24.68 -51.13
N ASN A 841 -22.53 -25.30 -52.09
CA ASN A 841 -22.93 -25.28 -53.50
C ASN A 841 -24.19 -26.13 -53.77
N THR A 842 -24.72 -26.10 -55.00
CA THR A 842 -25.87 -26.95 -55.41
C THR A 842 -25.52 -28.43 -55.47
N ASP A 843 -24.25 -28.75 -55.75
CA ASP A 843 -23.72 -30.11 -55.80
C ASP A 843 -22.56 -30.26 -54.80
N ALA A 844 -22.39 -31.47 -54.25
CA ALA A 844 -21.34 -31.72 -53.28
C ALA A 844 -19.95 -31.57 -53.94
N PRO A 845 -18.99 -30.88 -53.31
CA PRO A 845 -17.62 -30.83 -53.83
C PRO A 845 -16.94 -32.19 -53.70
N ASP A 846 -15.88 -32.41 -54.47
CA ASP A 846 -15.00 -33.56 -54.28
C ASP A 846 -14.22 -33.42 -52.97
N PHE A 847 -14.80 -33.94 -51.89
CA PHE A 847 -14.27 -33.80 -50.55
C PHE A 847 -12.90 -34.50 -50.39
N PRO A 848 -11.88 -33.79 -49.84
CA PRO A 848 -10.54 -34.35 -49.66
C PRO A 848 -10.55 -35.41 -48.55
N LYS A 849 -10.05 -36.61 -48.84
CA LYS A 849 -9.96 -37.72 -47.86
C LYS A 849 -8.64 -37.75 -47.07
N VAL A 850 -7.73 -36.82 -47.38
CA VAL A 850 -6.44 -36.70 -46.71
C VAL A 850 -6.61 -35.85 -45.45
N SER A 851 -6.02 -36.29 -44.34
CA SER A 851 -6.13 -35.62 -43.05
C SER A 851 -5.73 -34.14 -43.14
N GLY A 852 -6.62 -33.25 -42.71
CA GLY A 852 -6.39 -31.80 -42.73
C GLY A 852 -6.52 -31.13 -44.09
N GLY A 853 -6.88 -31.86 -45.14
CA GLY A 853 -7.17 -31.30 -46.47
C GLY A 853 -8.33 -30.31 -46.43
N ILE A 854 -8.23 -29.23 -47.20
CA ILE A 854 -9.23 -28.16 -47.25
C ILE A 854 -9.81 -28.07 -48.66
N ILE A 855 -11.12 -27.89 -48.78
CA ILE A 855 -11.81 -27.65 -50.05
C ILE A 855 -12.79 -26.47 -49.92
N LEU A 856 -12.87 -25.66 -50.99
CA LEU A 856 -13.87 -24.61 -51.11
C LEU A 856 -15.14 -25.17 -51.74
N ASP A 857 -16.27 -24.88 -51.10
CA ASP A 857 -17.62 -25.32 -51.48
C ASP A 857 -18.50 -24.07 -51.59
N ASN A 858 -18.54 -23.47 -52.78
CA ASN A 858 -19.05 -22.11 -53.00
C ASN A 858 -18.30 -21.06 -52.16
N ASN A 859 -18.91 -20.47 -51.14
CA ASN A 859 -18.27 -19.46 -50.27
C ASN A 859 -17.95 -19.99 -48.87
N ILE A 860 -18.16 -21.29 -48.61
CA ILE A 860 -17.74 -21.97 -47.38
C ILE A 860 -16.56 -22.90 -47.63
N SER A 861 -15.57 -22.91 -46.73
CA SER A 861 -14.42 -23.84 -46.79
C SER A 861 -14.57 -24.95 -45.77
N TRP A 862 -14.35 -26.20 -46.20
CA TRP A 862 -14.41 -27.40 -45.37
C TRP A 862 -13.02 -27.98 -45.16
N LYS A 863 -12.67 -28.29 -43.91
CA LYS A 863 -11.43 -29.00 -43.56
C LYS A 863 -11.75 -30.42 -43.11
N GLU A 864 -11.06 -31.42 -43.67
CA GLU A 864 -11.13 -32.82 -43.22
C GLU A 864 -10.54 -32.92 -41.81
N ILE A 865 -11.31 -33.52 -40.89
CA ILE A 865 -10.96 -33.63 -39.46
C ILE A 865 -11.04 -35.07 -38.94
N GLY A 866 -11.15 -36.07 -39.83
CA GLY A 866 -11.12 -37.49 -39.51
C GLY A 866 -12.29 -38.30 -40.08
N LEU A 867 -12.25 -39.61 -39.83
CA LEU A 867 -13.29 -40.56 -40.23
C LEU A 867 -14.58 -40.36 -39.43
N LEU A 868 -15.72 -40.75 -40.02
CA LEU A 868 -17.03 -40.75 -39.36
C LEU A 868 -17.15 -41.94 -38.40
N ALA A 869 -17.46 -41.66 -37.14
CA ALA A 869 -17.86 -42.70 -36.20
C ALA A 869 -19.24 -43.24 -36.54
N THR A 870 -19.40 -44.57 -36.52
CA THR A 870 -20.70 -45.23 -36.70
C THR A 870 -21.02 -46.09 -35.49
N PHE A 871 -22.30 -46.23 -35.16
CA PHE A 871 -22.72 -47.01 -34.00
C PHE A 871 -23.86 -47.99 -34.31
N LYS A 872 -23.89 -49.10 -33.57
CA LYS A 872 -25.00 -50.05 -33.52
C LYS A 872 -25.59 -50.10 -32.12
N GLN A 873 -26.90 -50.25 -32.01
CA GLN A 873 -27.56 -50.45 -30.71
C GLN A 873 -27.27 -51.85 -30.17
N PHE A 874 -27.16 -51.99 -28.84
CA PHE A 874 -27.00 -53.28 -28.17
C PHE A 874 -27.90 -53.40 -26.94
N GLY A 875 -28.20 -54.64 -26.56
CA GLY A 875 -28.99 -54.96 -25.35
C GLY A 875 -30.45 -54.53 -25.47
N SER A 876 -31.25 -55.19 -26.30
CA SER A 876 -32.69 -54.95 -26.39
C SER A 876 -33.36 -55.17 -25.02
N ILE A 877 -34.22 -54.24 -24.61
CA ILE A 877 -34.98 -54.27 -23.37
C ILE A 877 -36.38 -54.75 -23.73
N GLN A 878 -36.82 -55.86 -23.13
CA GLN A 878 -38.15 -56.42 -23.41
C GLN A 878 -39.26 -55.44 -23.00
N GLN A 879 -40.38 -55.44 -23.75
CA GLN A 879 -41.54 -54.60 -23.49
C GLN A 879 -42.25 -54.96 -22.20
#